data_AF-A0A512RLK9-F1
#
_entry.id   AF-A0A512RLK9-F1
#
_cell.length_a   1.000
_cell.length_b   1.000
_cell.length_c   1.000
_cell.angle_alpha   90.00
_cell.angle_beta   90.00
_cell.angle_gamma   90.00
#
_symmetry.space_group_name_H-M   'P 1'
#
loop_
_entity.id
_entity.type
_entity.pdbx_description
1 polymer ?
#
loop_
_entity_poly.entity_id
_entity_poly.type
_entity_poly.pdbx_seq_one_letter_code
_entity_poly.pdbx_strand_id
1 'polypeptide(L)'
;MNNSYLYDMGSETSALEKGYIQVNPATAYDTQKGYGWLNRPVAAFDTLAGKWNNDLNRDGVLGRDSLVFRTDIPDGAYLLTLTLGNNTAQPFNQAVYFNGVPVADSVITPWYRLPIKSVNRIVHVSNRTAIVKISSTSLVAVQNIEFRPVAPQKANTATGFEQDTQAVKKLGGDLADRYLTAARYYDLGAWSASVKKSGNFFFRMYLAADMLEQIAASENDPLYDRAIYLLAKIHYWLNLEIIDPYHEAAARKYFTILKNKYPDAALIKMYLGEKIPFAIQNKVDTAGAPQWAVKQHEAMQRMLKVIHWWVNEKQIANGELGGKYGDDVEILRWWLPAILGVDDSTAKKGYIRLADGVWNSGILERGFAKAVDDVEHSAELFRDTHPAMFMIRYGDPEYIERCLISMQNFEKVWTGITPRGHRHFRSCYLSASEVLDQEPMNVDVPLNARAVLPGLWAAWYSGNPTLIRLFSEWANAWVTDAARADGGKPAGLMPAAVAFSNDEIGAYTGKWYDPGLAYDYYKWESLGHINEMYGQLIGMYGLTGNTSFLKPVDFCYDLMRQAAREKLPENAAQGTADWAKKVLLEGGVDKGAADNPMAGVFAMAGQIGGSDKYNDFIAAHGNPYNKYLVDKDMSTIYKGLETVLNSLRYNLPLLTSEVKFTDRVYVPGSDLLFGMYTGHFGAGYEYPSTIVTWKNTGPDMGVFVRQGNKRSATISLYNFGESRTVTMQTWLLEPGVYRLCTGSDNNDDGQIDTDRTERTVVLKERANQVQLQVPAGKLQAVTIEQLKAHPKTGPLADVALSDRDISIDKEQLHVKVHNVGNVAARNVTVELWSGNKKISSAKITEIAAPNDLTPRWETTRFKLESGMATAPVSVRVWMDQPEITTLNNTASYRSTK
;
A
#
# COMPACT_ATOMS: atom_id res chain seq x y z
N MET A 1 11.67 51.98 -12.81
CA MET A 1 11.45 51.04 -11.69
C MET A 1 9.96 50.81 -11.61
N ASN A 2 9.49 49.63 -11.99
CA ASN A 2 8.06 49.27 -11.90
C ASN A 2 7.78 48.90 -10.43
N ASN A 3 7.35 49.86 -9.62
CA ASN A 3 7.02 49.58 -8.23
C ASN A 3 5.74 48.74 -8.19
N SER A 4 5.81 47.59 -7.52
CA SER A 4 4.63 46.80 -7.16
C SER A 4 3.92 47.46 -5.97
N TYR A 5 2.59 47.33 -5.90
CA TYR A 5 1.79 47.85 -4.79
C TYR A 5 1.27 46.66 -3.98
N LEU A 6 1.88 46.47 -2.81
CA LEU A 6 1.77 45.25 -2.01
C LEU A 6 1.16 45.63 -0.65
N TYR A 7 -0.03 45.11 -0.36
CA TYR A 7 -0.77 45.40 0.86
C TYR A 7 -0.92 44.14 1.71
N ASP A 8 -0.42 44.21 2.93
CA ASP A 8 -0.46 43.13 3.92
C ASP A 8 -1.52 43.43 4.97
N MET A 9 -2.51 42.55 5.07
CA MET A 9 -3.72 42.77 5.85
C MET A 9 -3.56 42.10 7.20
N GLY A 10 -3.75 42.84 8.28
CA GLY A 10 -3.56 42.28 9.62
C GLY A 10 -4.03 43.20 10.73
N SER A 11 -3.67 42.85 11.97
CA SER A 11 -3.84 43.73 13.11
C SER A 11 -2.74 44.81 13.14
N GLU A 12 -2.91 45.86 13.95
CA GLU A 12 -1.83 46.84 14.18
C GLU A 12 -0.55 46.20 14.76
N THR A 13 -0.71 45.09 15.49
CA THR A 13 0.37 44.35 16.16
C THR A 13 0.89 43.16 15.36
N SER A 14 0.31 42.88 14.20
CA SER A 14 0.77 41.82 13.30
C SER A 14 2.19 42.10 12.82
N ALA A 15 2.96 41.04 12.54
CA ALA A 15 4.18 41.23 11.78
C ALA A 15 3.84 41.68 10.34
N LEU A 16 4.72 42.48 9.75
CA LEU A 16 4.57 42.99 8.41
C LEU A 16 5.53 42.26 7.49
N GLU A 17 5.01 41.65 6.41
CA GLU A 17 5.83 41.02 5.39
C GLU A 17 6.77 42.04 4.74
N LYS A 18 8.01 41.62 4.49
CA LYS A 18 9.06 42.54 4.03
C LYS A 18 8.70 43.11 2.66
N GLY A 19 8.61 44.43 2.57
CA GLY A 19 8.29 45.15 1.32
C GLY A 19 6.80 45.38 1.09
N TYR A 20 5.93 44.97 2.02
CA TYR A 20 4.50 45.24 1.99
C TYR A 20 4.16 46.47 2.83
N ILE A 21 2.98 47.05 2.54
CA ILE A 21 2.37 48.14 3.30
C ILE A 21 1.33 47.54 4.24
N GLN A 22 1.45 47.81 5.54
CA GLN A 22 0.49 47.33 6.54
C GLN A 22 -0.88 47.99 6.34
N VAL A 23 -1.93 47.18 6.32
CA VAL A 23 -3.32 47.61 6.23
C VAL A 23 -4.11 46.89 7.33
N ASN A 24 -4.67 47.65 8.26
CA ASN A 24 -5.42 47.12 9.40
C ASN A 24 -6.88 47.61 9.36
N PRO A 25 -7.77 47.13 10.26
CA PRO A 25 -9.17 47.55 10.28
C PRO A 25 -9.42 49.05 10.47
N ALA A 26 -8.43 49.84 10.90
CA ALA A 26 -8.50 51.30 11.03
C ALA A 26 -7.98 52.06 9.80
N THR A 27 -7.36 51.37 8.83
CA THR A 27 -6.83 51.96 7.58
C THR A 27 -7.96 52.33 6.61
N ALA A 28 -8.81 53.31 6.98
CA ALA A 28 -9.82 53.86 6.08
C ALA A 28 -9.16 54.57 4.88
N TYR A 29 -9.81 54.49 3.72
CA TYR A 29 -9.32 55.17 2.52
C TYR A 29 -9.22 56.68 2.75
N ASP A 30 -8.08 57.25 2.37
CA ASP A 30 -7.78 58.67 2.44
C ASP A 30 -7.09 59.12 1.15
N THR A 31 -7.51 60.26 0.59
CA THR A 31 -7.01 60.76 -0.70
C THR A 31 -5.56 61.23 -0.65
N GLN A 32 -5.01 61.56 0.53
CA GLN A 32 -3.58 61.92 0.66
C GLN A 32 -2.71 60.67 0.71
N LYS A 33 -3.16 59.61 1.41
CA LYS A 33 -2.48 58.31 1.46
C LYS A 33 -2.60 57.53 0.15
N GLY A 34 -3.73 57.66 -0.52
CA GLY A 34 -4.02 56.98 -1.79
C GLY A 34 -4.38 55.49 -1.65
N TYR A 35 -4.63 54.96 -0.45
CA TYR A 35 -5.11 53.60 -0.25
C TYR A 35 -5.91 53.44 1.05
N GLY A 36 -6.74 52.40 1.14
CA GLY A 36 -7.44 52.00 2.36
C GLY A 36 -8.82 51.38 2.11
N TRP A 37 -9.51 51.04 3.19
CA TRP A 37 -10.85 50.45 3.19
C TRP A 37 -11.94 51.49 2.91
N LEU A 38 -12.84 51.19 1.96
CA LEU A 38 -14.07 51.95 1.72
C LEU A 38 -15.21 51.51 2.66
N ASN A 39 -15.18 50.27 3.15
CA ASN A 39 -16.00 49.81 4.26
C ASN A 39 -15.13 49.12 5.31
N ARG A 40 -15.39 49.41 6.59
CA ARG A 40 -14.52 48.98 7.68
C ARG A 40 -14.57 47.45 7.88
N PRO A 41 -13.42 46.74 7.93
CA PRO A 41 -13.38 45.36 8.39
C PRO A 41 -13.94 45.23 9.81
N VAL A 42 -14.63 44.11 10.09
CA VAL A 42 -15.25 43.85 11.39
C VAL A 42 -14.26 43.30 12.42
N ALA A 43 -13.17 42.68 11.98
CA ALA A 43 -12.10 42.15 12.83
C ALA A 43 -10.79 41.95 12.04
N ALA A 44 -9.71 41.66 12.76
CA ALA A 44 -8.47 41.11 12.23
C ALA A 44 -8.12 39.82 13.00
N PHE A 45 -7.30 38.97 12.39
CA PHE A 45 -6.76 37.76 13.02
C PHE A 45 -5.25 37.70 12.81
N ASP A 46 -4.51 37.13 13.76
CA ASP A 46 -3.10 36.73 13.61
C ASP A 46 -2.94 35.38 14.30
N THR A 47 -2.58 34.34 13.55
CA THR A 47 -2.41 33.00 14.08
C THR A 47 -0.99 32.51 13.85
N LEU A 48 -0.28 32.23 14.95
CA LEU A 48 0.99 31.48 14.89
C LEU A 48 0.77 29.96 14.80
N ALA A 49 -0.48 29.53 14.70
CA ALA A 49 -0.85 28.13 14.57
C ALA A 49 -0.61 27.64 13.14
N GLY A 50 0.54 27.00 12.91
CA GLY A 50 0.87 26.34 11.65
C GLY A 50 2.36 26.44 11.32
N LYS A 51 3.01 25.31 10.99
CA LYS A 51 4.44 25.24 10.61
C LYS A 51 4.80 26.02 9.32
N TRP A 52 3.82 26.67 8.70
CA TRP A 52 3.84 27.22 7.34
C TRP A 52 3.42 28.67 7.25
N ASN A 53 3.07 29.23 8.40
CA ASN A 53 2.66 30.60 8.54
C ASN A 53 3.93 31.45 8.38
N ASN A 54 3.94 32.33 7.38
CA ASN A 54 4.88 33.42 7.24
C ASN A 54 4.17 34.74 7.57
N ASP A 55 4.88 35.86 7.48
CA ASP A 55 4.31 37.15 7.84
C ASP A 55 3.17 37.59 6.90
N LEU A 56 2.96 36.91 5.76
CA LEU A 56 1.93 37.25 4.76
C LEU A 56 0.65 36.40 4.82
N ASN A 57 0.71 35.20 5.41
CA ASN A 57 -0.41 34.23 5.41
C ASN A 57 -0.84 33.76 6.80
N ARG A 58 -0.22 34.30 7.85
CA ARG A 58 -0.57 34.00 9.25
C ARG A 58 -1.75 34.82 9.76
N ASP A 59 -1.96 35.97 9.15
CA ASP A 59 -2.89 37.00 9.59
C ASP A 59 -3.74 37.54 8.42
N GLY A 60 -4.68 38.41 8.75
CA GLY A 60 -5.67 38.91 7.82
C GLY A 60 -6.73 39.75 8.48
N VAL A 61 -7.66 40.25 7.66
CA VAL A 61 -8.87 40.94 8.12
C VAL A 61 -10.13 40.18 7.75
N LEU A 62 -11.19 40.38 8.55
CA LEU A 62 -12.51 39.80 8.35
C LEU A 62 -13.53 40.90 8.05
N GLY A 63 -14.46 40.63 7.14
CA GLY A 63 -15.64 41.46 6.87
C GLY A 63 -16.93 40.65 7.01
N ARG A 64 -18.04 41.34 7.24
CA ARG A 64 -19.39 40.77 7.12
C ARG A 64 -19.98 41.21 5.79
N ASP A 65 -20.47 40.27 5.00
CA ASP A 65 -21.02 40.42 3.65
C ASP A 65 -20.01 40.91 2.58
N SER A 66 -19.16 41.90 2.87
CA SER A 66 -18.12 42.36 1.96
C SER A 66 -16.95 43.11 2.60
N LEU A 67 -15.84 43.16 1.87
CA LEU A 67 -14.69 44.03 2.08
C LEU A 67 -14.40 44.78 0.77
N VAL A 68 -14.19 46.09 0.85
CA VAL A 68 -13.95 46.95 -0.30
C VAL A 68 -12.69 47.76 -0.04
N PHE A 69 -11.62 47.42 -0.74
CA PHE A 69 -10.34 48.09 -0.66
C PHE A 69 -10.14 48.96 -1.90
N ARG A 70 -9.63 50.17 -1.71
CA ARG A 70 -9.26 51.08 -2.79
C ARG A 70 -7.77 51.42 -2.70
N THR A 71 -7.12 51.49 -3.85
CA THR A 71 -5.79 52.07 -4.01
C THR A 71 -5.70 52.90 -5.28
N ASP A 72 -4.96 54.00 -5.19
CA ASP A 72 -4.69 54.92 -6.29
C ASP A 72 -3.31 54.60 -6.88
N ILE A 73 -3.29 53.86 -8.00
CA ILE A 73 -2.06 53.39 -8.67
C ILE A 73 -2.06 53.81 -10.14
N PRO A 74 -0.91 54.00 -10.80
CA PRO A 74 -0.83 54.46 -12.18
C PRO A 74 -1.60 53.55 -13.15
N ASP A 75 -2.13 54.13 -14.23
CA ASP A 75 -2.80 53.38 -15.29
C ASP A 75 -1.86 52.34 -15.92
N GLY A 76 -2.39 51.16 -16.20
CA GLY A 76 -1.59 50.05 -16.74
C GLY A 76 -2.19 48.68 -16.48
N ALA A 77 -1.54 47.65 -17.03
CA ALA A 77 -1.87 46.26 -16.76
C ALA A 77 -1.14 45.78 -15.50
N TYR A 78 -1.87 45.14 -14.59
CA TYR A 78 -1.34 44.56 -13.36
C TYR A 78 -1.79 43.12 -13.21
N LEU A 79 -0.91 42.27 -12.71
CA LEU A 79 -1.32 41.02 -12.07
C LEU A 79 -1.85 41.37 -10.69
N LEU A 80 -3.17 41.24 -10.54
CA LEU A 80 -3.87 41.30 -9.27
C LEU A 80 -3.85 39.93 -8.61
N THR A 81 -3.25 39.86 -7.42
CA THR A 81 -3.27 38.68 -6.55
C THR A 81 -3.95 39.03 -5.22
N LEU A 82 -4.88 38.19 -4.78
CA LEU A 82 -5.46 38.27 -3.44
C LEU A 82 -5.42 36.90 -2.79
N THR A 83 -4.91 36.81 -1.57
CA THR A 83 -5.03 35.59 -0.77
C THR A 83 -6.27 35.68 0.12
N LEU A 84 -7.22 34.78 -0.14
CA LEU A 84 -8.49 34.69 0.58
C LEU A 84 -8.50 33.53 1.57
N GLY A 85 -9.33 33.65 2.61
CA GLY A 85 -9.52 32.64 3.63
C GLY A 85 -8.95 33.06 4.98
N ASN A 86 -9.05 32.17 5.96
CA ASN A 86 -8.47 32.36 7.28
C ASN A 86 -7.91 31.03 7.80
N ASN A 87 -7.18 31.06 8.91
CA ASN A 87 -6.59 29.85 9.49
C ASN A 87 -7.58 29.03 10.34
N THR A 88 -8.87 29.02 9.98
CA THR A 88 -9.92 28.22 10.65
C THR A 88 -10.49 27.16 9.72
N ALA A 89 -11.11 26.13 10.29
CA ALA A 89 -11.78 25.08 9.52
C ALA A 89 -13.14 25.52 8.94
N GLN A 90 -13.59 26.75 9.22
CA GLN A 90 -14.89 27.23 8.74
C GLN A 90 -14.84 27.48 7.22
N PRO A 91 -15.76 26.90 6.43
CA PRO A 91 -15.78 27.15 5.00
C PRO A 91 -16.32 28.55 4.68
N PHE A 92 -15.66 29.23 3.75
CA PHE A 92 -16.07 30.48 3.13
C PHE A 92 -16.32 30.22 1.65
N ASN A 93 -17.32 30.89 1.08
CA ASN A 93 -17.47 31.03 -0.36
C ASN A 93 -17.52 32.52 -0.71
N GLN A 94 -16.51 32.98 -1.45
CA GLN A 94 -16.25 34.40 -1.66
C GLN A 94 -16.18 34.72 -3.15
N ALA A 95 -16.75 35.84 -3.57
CA ALA A 95 -16.61 36.39 -4.91
C ALA A 95 -15.71 37.63 -4.86
N VAL A 96 -14.92 37.83 -5.91
CA VAL A 96 -14.00 38.97 -6.05
C VAL A 96 -14.38 39.77 -7.28
N TYR A 97 -14.39 41.09 -7.12
CA TYR A 97 -14.65 42.07 -8.17
C TYR A 97 -13.52 43.09 -8.21
N PHE A 98 -13.12 43.47 -9.42
CA PHE A 98 -12.20 44.56 -9.68
C PHE A 98 -12.93 45.67 -10.44
N ASN A 99 -12.96 46.89 -9.88
CA ASN A 99 -13.68 48.04 -10.45
C ASN A 99 -15.13 47.72 -10.85
N GLY A 100 -15.80 46.88 -10.05
CA GLY A 100 -17.19 46.44 -10.27
C GLY A 100 -17.36 45.27 -11.24
N VAL A 101 -16.30 44.81 -11.91
CA VAL A 101 -16.32 43.66 -12.82
C VAL A 101 -15.93 42.39 -12.05
N PRO A 102 -16.67 41.27 -12.17
CA PRO A 102 -16.30 40.01 -11.52
C PRO A 102 -14.95 39.50 -12.05
N VAL A 103 -14.05 39.13 -11.14
CA VAL A 103 -12.75 38.51 -11.45
C VAL A 103 -12.67 37.06 -10.97
N ALA A 104 -13.47 36.69 -9.97
CA ALA A 104 -13.73 35.33 -9.54
C ALA A 104 -15.12 35.25 -8.90
N ASP A 105 -16.00 34.39 -9.41
CA ASP A 105 -17.40 34.32 -8.96
C ASP A 105 -17.58 33.44 -7.70
N SER A 106 -16.64 32.53 -7.45
CA SER A 106 -16.67 31.57 -6.34
C SER A 106 -15.26 31.14 -5.97
N VAL A 107 -14.88 31.38 -4.72
CA VAL A 107 -13.61 30.99 -4.12
C VAL A 107 -13.91 30.34 -2.78
N ILE A 108 -13.72 29.03 -2.73
CA ILE A 108 -14.00 28.21 -1.55
C ILE A 108 -12.72 28.04 -0.75
N THR A 109 -12.77 28.42 0.54
CA THR A 109 -11.66 28.23 1.49
C THR A 109 -12.18 27.56 2.77
N PRO A 110 -11.55 26.52 3.33
CA PRO A 110 -10.32 25.90 2.86
C PRO A 110 -10.45 25.30 1.46
N TRP A 111 -9.44 25.50 0.61
CA TRP A 111 -9.32 24.85 -0.68
C TRP A 111 -8.65 23.50 -0.47
N TYR A 112 -9.48 22.45 -0.42
CA TYR A 112 -9.07 21.11 0.03
C TYR A 112 -8.42 21.18 1.42
N ARG A 113 -7.10 20.92 1.52
CA ARG A 113 -6.35 20.94 2.78
C ARG A 113 -5.66 22.28 3.07
N LEU A 114 -5.74 23.24 2.15
CA LEU A 114 -5.12 24.56 2.31
C LEU A 114 -6.18 25.54 2.86
N PRO A 115 -5.96 26.19 4.03
CA PRO A 115 -6.94 27.12 4.63
C PRO A 115 -7.22 28.35 3.77
N ILE A 116 -6.36 28.62 2.80
CA ILE A 116 -6.34 29.81 1.97
C ILE A 116 -6.39 29.45 0.49
N LYS A 117 -6.77 30.41 -0.35
CA LYS A 117 -6.68 30.31 -1.80
C LYS A 117 -6.37 31.65 -2.43
N SER A 118 -5.41 31.70 -3.35
CA SER A 118 -5.11 32.91 -4.09
C SER A 118 -5.99 33.07 -5.33
N VAL A 119 -6.45 34.30 -5.59
CA VAL A 119 -7.11 34.70 -6.83
C VAL A 119 -6.11 35.51 -7.66
N ASN A 120 -5.82 35.05 -8.89
CA ASN A 120 -4.80 35.64 -9.75
C ASN A 120 -5.39 36.07 -11.10
N ARG A 121 -5.40 37.37 -11.41
CA ARG A 121 -5.95 37.89 -12.68
C ARG A 121 -5.17 39.08 -13.21
N ILE A 122 -5.01 39.14 -14.54
CA ILE A 122 -4.55 40.36 -15.20
C ILE A 122 -5.71 41.34 -15.23
N VAL A 123 -5.51 42.52 -14.65
CA VAL A 123 -6.48 43.61 -14.59
C VAL A 123 -5.89 44.88 -15.20
N HIS A 124 -6.75 45.74 -15.73
CA HIS A 124 -6.35 47.03 -16.29
C HIS A 124 -6.84 48.16 -15.40
N VAL A 125 -5.89 48.92 -14.84
CA VAL A 125 -6.17 50.12 -14.06
C VAL A 125 -6.31 51.30 -15.01
N SER A 126 -7.38 52.07 -14.84
CA SER A 126 -7.67 53.30 -15.55
C SER A 126 -8.06 54.40 -14.55
N ASN A 127 -7.86 55.67 -14.90
CA ASN A 127 -8.18 56.81 -14.04
C ASN A 127 -7.48 56.74 -12.67
N ARG A 128 -6.31 56.11 -12.65
CA ARG A 128 -5.46 55.85 -11.48
C ARG A 128 -6.18 55.18 -10.31
N THR A 129 -7.27 54.47 -10.55
CA THR A 129 -8.14 53.96 -9.49
C THR A 129 -8.31 52.44 -9.61
N ALA A 130 -7.94 51.72 -8.54
CA ALA A 130 -8.13 50.29 -8.39
C ALA A 130 -8.99 50.02 -7.15
N ILE A 131 -10.19 49.46 -7.36
CA ILE A 131 -11.11 49.06 -6.30
C ILE A 131 -11.27 47.54 -6.34
N VAL A 132 -10.95 46.88 -5.25
CA VAL A 132 -11.22 45.45 -5.06
C VAL A 132 -12.34 45.27 -4.08
N LYS A 133 -13.41 44.59 -4.48
CA LYS A 133 -14.49 44.17 -3.61
C LYS A 133 -14.46 42.65 -3.48
N ILE A 134 -14.43 42.17 -2.25
CA ILE A 134 -14.64 40.77 -1.89
C ILE A 134 -16.02 40.69 -1.25
N SER A 135 -16.86 39.75 -1.67
CA SER A 135 -18.19 39.58 -1.09
C SER A 135 -18.55 38.12 -0.85
N SER A 136 -19.39 37.89 0.15
CA SER A 136 -19.96 36.59 0.49
C SER A 136 -21.38 36.80 1.05
N THR A 137 -22.14 35.72 1.19
CA THR A 137 -23.41 35.71 1.95
C THR A 137 -23.18 35.62 3.47
N SER A 138 -21.93 35.50 3.92
CA SER A 138 -21.59 35.38 5.34
C SER A 138 -20.36 36.22 5.70
N LEU A 139 -19.24 35.59 6.08
CA LEU A 139 -17.98 36.25 6.34
C LEU A 139 -17.13 36.28 5.07
N VAL A 140 -16.25 37.28 4.98
CA VAL A 140 -15.16 37.34 4.01
C VAL A 140 -13.85 37.51 4.76
N ALA A 141 -12.77 36.97 4.20
CA ALA A 141 -11.44 37.00 4.80
C ALA A 141 -10.37 37.22 3.73
N VAL A 142 -9.47 38.17 3.97
CA VAL A 142 -8.36 38.49 3.07
C VAL A 142 -7.09 38.74 3.86
N GLN A 143 -5.99 38.18 3.39
CA GLN A 143 -4.66 38.27 4.01
C GLN A 143 -3.79 39.30 3.29
N ASN A 144 -3.89 39.40 1.97
CA ASN A 144 -3.13 40.38 1.20
C ASN A 144 -3.86 40.79 -0.09
N ILE A 145 -3.50 41.96 -0.60
CA ILE A 145 -3.89 42.45 -1.93
C ILE A 145 -2.65 42.98 -2.62
N GLU A 146 -2.39 42.46 -3.80
CA GLU A 146 -1.14 42.63 -4.52
C GLU A 146 -1.39 43.10 -5.96
N PHE A 147 -0.78 44.22 -6.37
CA PHE A 147 -0.79 44.70 -7.75
C PHE A 147 0.64 44.73 -8.30
N ARG A 148 0.99 43.77 -9.17
CA ARG A 148 2.30 43.71 -9.83
C ARG A 148 2.19 44.21 -11.27
N PRO A 149 2.91 45.28 -11.66
CA PRO A 149 2.91 45.74 -13.04
C PRO A 149 3.30 44.62 -14.01
N VAL A 150 2.51 44.39 -15.05
CA VAL A 150 2.85 43.48 -16.14
C VAL A 150 3.78 44.24 -17.09
N ALA A 151 5.07 43.94 -17.05
CA ALA A 151 6.03 44.59 -17.94
C ALA A 151 5.86 44.08 -19.39
N PRO A 152 5.93 44.95 -20.43
CA PRO A 152 6.11 44.49 -21.80
C PRO A 152 7.50 43.86 -21.94
N GLN A 153 7.59 42.58 -22.27
CA GLN A 153 8.87 41.86 -22.23
C GLN A 153 9.70 42.09 -23.51
N LYS A 154 11.01 42.30 -23.32
CA LYS A 154 12.03 42.06 -24.36
C LYS A 154 12.19 40.55 -24.51
N ALA A 155 12.04 40.05 -25.73
CA ALA A 155 12.19 38.64 -26.09
C ALA A 155 13.60 38.11 -25.77
N ASN A 156 13.82 37.67 -24.53
CA ASN A 156 14.86 36.73 -24.11
C ASN A 156 14.86 36.65 -22.59
N THR A 157 14.43 35.52 -22.02
CA THR A 157 15.11 34.85 -20.88
C THR A 157 14.35 33.58 -20.46
N ALA A 158 15.12 32.52 -20.21
CA ALA A 158 14.73 31.16 -19.78
C ALA A 158 13.94 30.30 -20.80
N THR A 159 14.63 29.73 -21.80
CA THR A 159 14.06 28.75 -22.73
C THR A 159 13.75 27.41 -22.04
N GLY A 160 12.59 26.80 -22.34
CA GLY A 160 12.24 25.43 -21.92
C GLY A 160 11.22 25.35 -20.79
N PHE A 161 10.58 24.18 -20.66
CA PHE A 161 9.50 23.92 -19.69
C PHE A 161 9.94 23.05 -18.50
N GLU A 162 11.09 22.36 -18.61
CA GLU A 162 11.56 21.46 -17.55
C GLU A 162 12.02 22.24 -16.31
N GLN A 163 11.98 21.54 -15.18
CA GLN A 163 12.40 22.10 -13.90
C GLN A 163 13.92 22.35 -13.90
N ASP A 164 14.32 23.62 -13.90
CA ASP A 164 15.72 24.05 -13.79
C ASP A 164 15.87 25.10 -12.69
N THR A 165 16.03 24.62 -11.45
CA THR A 165 16.16 25.51 -10.28
C THR A 165 17.41 26.37 -10.32
N GLN A 166 18.45 26.01 -11.08
CA GLN A 166 19.65 26.83 -11.21
C GLN A 166 19.43 28.00 -12.15
N ALA A 167 18.76 27.79 -13.29
CA ALA A 167 18.38 28.86 -14.20
C ALA A 167 17.39 29.83 -13.54
N VAL A 168 16.39 29.31 -12.81
CA VAL A 168 15.39 30.17 -12.14
C VAL A 168 16.02 31.04 -11.06
N LYS A 169 16.98 30.53 -10.28
CA LYS A 169 17.73 31.33 -9.30
C LYS A 169 18.42 32.56 -9.91
N LYS A 170 18.82 32.51 -11.18
CA LYS A 170 19.49 33.64 -11.86
C LYS A 170 18.51 34.75 -12.27
N LEU A 171 17.21 34.44 -12.43
CA LEU A 171 16.20 35.45 -12.75
C LEU A 171 15.96 36.39 -11.56
N GLY A 172 15.95 35.82 -10.34
CA GLY A 172 15.65 36.55 -9.11
C GLY A 172 14.22 37.10 -9.06
N GLY A 173 13.86 37.70 -7.92
CA GLY A 173 12.54 38.29 -7.70
C GLY A 173 11.50 37.31 -7.17
N ASP A 174 10.39 37.87 -6.69
CA ASP A 174 9.36 37.17 -5.91
C ASP A 174 8.75 35.96 -6.65
N LEU A 175 8.41 36.07 -7.94
CA LEU A 175 7.86 34.94 -8.71
C LEU A 175 8.88 33.80 -8.89
N ALA A 176 10.17 34.13 -9.02
CA ALA A 176 11.24 33.12 -9.06
C ALA A 176 11.39 32.42 -7.70
N ASP A 177 11.32 33.16 -6.60
CA ASP A 177 11.37 32.60 -5.23
C ASP A 177 10.16 31.70 -4.93
N ARG A 178 8.95 32.09 -5.39
CA ARG A 178 7.74 31.27 -5.32
C ARG A 178 7.89 29.98 -6.13
N TYR A 179 8.39 30.05 -7.36
CA TYR A 179 8.67 28.85 -8.17
C TYR A 179 9.65 27.91 -7.47
N LEU A 180 10.78 28.45 -6.97
CA LEU A 180 11.80 27.66 -6.28
C LEU A 180 11.25 27.00 -5.00
N THR A 181 10.36 27.69 -4.30
CA THR A 181 9.68 27.15 -3.12
C THR A 181 8.71 26.03 -3.50
N ALA A 182 7.90 26.23 -4.54
CA ALA A 182 6.98 25.22 -5.06
C ALA A 182 7.72 23.96 -5.54
N ALA A 183 8.79 24.13 -6.33
CA ALA A 183 9.70 23.08 -6.75
C ALA A 183 10.26 22.29 -5.57
N ARG A 184 10.76 22.99 -4.55
CA ARG A 184 11.27 22.36 -3.33
C ARG A 184 10.18 21.56 -2.61
N TYR A 185 8.96 22.09 -2.49
CA TYR A 185 7.84 21.39 -1.85
C TYR A 185 7.41 20.13 -2.58
N TYR A 186 7.42 20.16 -3.91
CA TYR A 186 7.18 18.99 -4.74
C TYR A 186 8.28 17.92 -4.60
N ASP A 187 9.55 18.33 -4.53
CA ASP A 187 10.70 17.43 -4.47
C ASP A 187 10.95 16.82 -3.09
N LEU A 188 10.52 17.50 -2.02
CA LEU A 188 10.63 17.00 -0.65
C LEU A 188 9.83 15.70 -0.42
N GLY A 189 8.92 15.32 -1.31
CA GLY A 189 8.14 14.07 -1.22
C GLY A 189 7.42 13.91 0.11
N ALA A 190 7.06 12.69 0.47
CA ALA A 190 6.41 12.36 1.74
C ALA A 190 7.33 11.62 2.73
N TRP A 191 8.65 11.77 2.59
CA TRP A 191 9.64 11.23 3.52
C TRP A 191 9.38 11.65 4.97
N SER A 192 9.55 10.74 5.92
CA SER A 192 9.35 10.99 7.35
C SER A 192 10.16 12.19 7.85
N ALA A 193 11.41 12.35 7.38
CA ALA A 193 12.26 13.49 7.72
C ALA A 193 11.68 14.82 7.17
N SER A 194 11.19 14.82 5.93
CA SER A 194 10.53 15.98 5.30
C SER A 194 9.26 16.35 6.04
N VAL A 195 8.45 15.36 6.45
CA VAL A 195 7.20 15.58 7.17
C VAL A 195 7.44 16.18 8.56
N LYS A 196 8.45 15.68 9.29
CA LYS A 196 8.84 16.25 10.59
C LYS A 196 9.26 17.72 10.45
N LYS A 197 10.12 18.03 9.48
CA LYS A 197 10.68 19.37 9.25
C LYS A 197 9.66 20.36 8.70
N SER A 198 8.79 19.90 7.81
CA SER A 198 8.00 20.75 6.95
C SER A 198 6.61 20.15 6.74
N GLY A 199 5.90 19.68 7.76
CA GLY A 199 4.47 19.34 7.69
C GLY A 199 4.01 18.27 6.68
N ASN A 200 2.70 18.19 6.46
CA ASN A 200 2.06 17.17 5.61
C ASN A 200 2.36 17.39 4.10
N PHE A 201 2.50 16.29 3.33
CA PHE A 201 2.82 16.33 1.91
C PHE A 201 1.71 16.92 1.04
N PHE A 202 0.44 16.56 1.25
CA PHE A 202 -0.68 17.15 0.52
C PHE A 202 -0.72 18.67 0.70
N PHE A 203 -0.54 19.14 1.94
CA PHE A 203 -0.51 20.56 2.22
C PHE A 203 0.58 21.27 1.41
N ARG A 204 1.80 20.69 1.37
CA ARG A 204 2.90 21.20 0.52
C ARG A 204 2.53 21.23 -0.97
N MET A 205 1.84 20.20 -1.47
CA MET A 205 1.40 20.11 -2.87
C MET A 205 0.37 21.19 -3.21
N TYR A 206 -0.64 21.41 -2.36
CA TYR A 206 -1.62 22.48 -2.56
C TYR A 206 -1.00 23.88 -2.45
N LEU A 207 -0.09 24.08 -1.51
CA LEU A 207 0.65 25.34 -1.38
C LEU A 207 1.54 25.60 -2.62
N ALA A 208 2.22 24.57 -3.12
CA ALA A 208 2.98 24.66 -4.35
C ALA A 208 2.08 24.96 -5.55
N ALA A 209 0.92 24.32 -5.67
CA ALA A 209 -0.05 24.59 -6.71
C ALA A 209 -0.51 26.05 -6.68
N ASP A 210 -0.88 26.57 -5.50
CA ASP A 210 -1.33 27.95 -5.33
C ASP A 210 -0.24 28.96 -5.74
N MET A 211 1.02 28.73 -5.35
CA MET A 211 2.16 29.55 -5.77
C MET A 211 2.38 29.54 -7.29
N LEU A 212 2.27 28.38 -7.93
CA LEU A 212 2.48 28.22 -9.37
C LEU A 212 1.34 28.82 -10.19
N GLU A 213 0.10 28.80 -9.68
CA GLU A 213 -1.04 29.45 -10.32
C GLU A 213 -0.87 30.98 -10.45
N GLN A 214 -0.09 31.61 -9.55
CA GLN A 214 0.20 33.05 -9.65
C GLN A 214 1.10 33.35 -10.85
N ILE A 215 2.09 32.48 -11.11
CA ILE A 215 2.96 32.57 -12.28
C ILE A 215 2.17 32.23 -13.55
N ALA A 216 1.35 31.19 -13.49
CA ALA A 216 0.52 30.73 -14.60
C ALA A 216 -0.59 31.73 -15.00
N ALA A 217 -0.84 32.77 -14.21
CA ALA A 217 -1.80 33.82 -14.55
C ALA A 217 -1.31 34.77 -15.65
N SER A 218 -0.03 34.71 -16.03
CA SER A 218 0.54 35.50 -17.13
C SER A 218 1.33 34.62 -18.09
N GLU A 219 0.79 34.38 -19.29
CA GLU A 219 1.48 33.60 -20.35
C GLU A 219 2.79 34.27 -20.83
N ASN A 220 2.94 35.56 -20.56
CA ASN A 220 4.12 36.35 -20.90
C ASN A 220 5.23 36.27 -19.83
N ASP A 221 4.99 35.60 -18.70
CA ASP A 221 6.02 35.42 -17.67
C ASP A 221 7.11 34.47 -18.17
N PRO A 222 8.41 34.77 -17.98
CA PRO A 222 9.51 33.89 -18.41
C PRO A 222 9.50 32.51 -17.72
N LEU A 223 8.77 32.36 -16.61
CA LEU A 223 8.59 31.10 -15.90
C LEU A 223 7.31 30.36 -16.30
N TYR A 224 6.45 30.93 -17.15
CA TYR A 224 5.13 30.39 -17.47
C TYR A 224 5.14 28.90 -17.80
N ASP A 225 5.91 28.49 -18.83
CA ASP A 225 5.95 27.08 -19.26
C ASP A 225 6.42 26.14 -18.15
N ARG A 226 7.42 26.57 -17.35
CA ARG A 226 7.93 25.80 -16.21
C ARG A 226 6.91 25.67 -15.10
N ALA A 227 6.18 26.76 -14.84
CA ALA A 227 5.17 26.80 -13.80
C ALA A 227 3.99 25.89 -14.16
N ILE A 228 3.46 26.01 -15.38
CA ILE A 228 2.35 25.15 -15.81
C ILE A 228 2.78 23.67 -15.95
N TYR A 229 4.05 23.39 -16.25
CA TYR A 229 4.56 22.01 -16.28
C TYR A 229 4.56 21.39 -14.88
N LEU A 230 5.14 22.06 -13.89
CA LEU A 230 5.14 21.58 -12.51
C LEU A 230 3.72 21.51 -11.92
N LEU A 231 2.88 22.51 -12.23
CA LEU A 231 1.48 22.54 -11.82
C LEU A 231 0.68 21.38 -12.41
N ALA A 232 0.92 21.04 -13.68
CA ALA A 232 0.30 19.89 -14.33
C ALA A 232 0.68 18.57 -13.64
N LYS A 233 1.97 18.41 -13.28
CA LYS A 233 2.44 17.24 -12.52
C LYS A 233 1.79 17.16 -11.14
N ILE A 234 1.70 18.27 -10.42
CA ILE A 234 1.05 18.33 -9.10
C ILE A 234 -0.42 17.89 -9.21
N HIS A 235 -1.17 18.47 -10.13
CA HIS A 235 -2.57 18.09 -10.34
C HIS A 235 -2.74 16.65 -10.80
N TYR A 236 -1.85 16.14 -11.66
CA TYR A 236 -1.90 14.76 -12.08
C TYR A 236 -1.77 13.79 -10.89
N TRP A 237 -0.77 14.00 -10.04
CA TRP A 237 -0.55 13.13 -8.89
C TRP A 237 -1.63 13.29 -7.81
N LEU A 238 -2.13 14.52 -7.58
CA LEU A 238 -3.28 14.72 -6.69
C LEU A 238 -4.52 14.00 -7.24
N ASN A 239 -4.79 14.06 -8.55
CA ASN A 239 -5.90 13.31 -9.13
C ASN A 239 -5.75 11.80 -8.96
N LEU A 240 -4.55 11.23 -9.16
CA LEU A 240 -4.34 9.80 -8.96
C LEU A 240 -4.58 9.37 -7.51
N GLU A 241 -4.32 10.26 -6.56
CA GLU A 241 -4.43 9.97 -5.13
C GLU A 241 -5.85 10.10 -4.59
N ILE A 242 -6.58 11.15 -4.98
CA ILE A 242 -7.91 11.44 -4.42
C ILE A 242 -9.07 11.28 -5.43
N ILE A 243 -8.77 10.93 -6.68
CA ILE A 243 -9.73 10.74 -7.78
C ILE A 243 -10.68 11.95 -7.89
N ASP A 244 -10.14 13.07 -8.36
CA ASP A 244 -10.82 14.36 -8.35
C ASP A 244 -10.91 14.97 -9.76
N PRO A 245 -12.13 15.19 -10.30
CA PRO A 245 -12.32 15.72 -11.64
C PRO A 245 -11.70 17.11 -11.88
N TYR A 246 -11.59 17.95 -10.84
CA TYR A 246 -10.96 19.26 -10.97
C TYR A 246 -9.45 19.12 -11.20
N HIS A 247 -8.79 18.24 -10.44
CA HIS A 247 -7.38 17.94 -10.64
C HIS A 247 -7.10 17.26 -11.99
N GLU A 248 -7.95 16.33 -12.43
CA GLU A 248 -7.82 15.73 -13.76
C GLU A 248 -7.90 16.80 -14.87
N ALA A 249 -8.92 17.65 -14.82
CA ALA A 249 -9.14 18.70 -15.82
C ALA A 249 -7.96 19.71 -15.84
N ALA A 250 -7.47 20.12 -14.67
CA ALA A 250 -6.33 21.03 -14.55
C ALA A 250 -5.05 20.43 -15.14
N ALA A 251 -4.72 19.17 -14.81
CA ALA A 251 -3.55 18.49 -15.37
C ALA A 251 -3.64 18.39 -16.90
N ARG A 252 -4.78 17.93 -17.43
CA ARG A 252 -5.01 17.81 -18.89
C ARG A 252 -4.91 19.14 -19.61
N LYS A 253 -5.48 20.21 -19.05
CA LYS A 253 -5.39 21.57 -19.61
C LYS A 253 -3.93 21.98 -19.81
N TYR A 254 -3.12 21.95 -18.75
CA TYR A 254 -1.74 22.46 -18.80
C TYR A 254 -0.82 21.58 -19.66
N PHE A 255 -0.95 20.24 -19.58
CA PHE A 255 -0.19 19.36 -20.47
C PHE A 255 -0.59 19.53 -21.95
N THR A 256 -1.85 19.86 -22.25
CA THR A 256 -2.28 20.14 -23.63
C THR A 256 -1.64 21.42 -24.18
N ILE A 257 -1.60 22.50 -23.38
CA ILE A 257 -0.90 23.74 -23.74
C ILE A 257 0.57 23.46 -24.05
N LEU A 258 1.24 22.69 -23.17
CA LEU A 258 2.65 22.34 -23.35
C LEU A 258 2.88 21.40 -24.53
N LYS A 259 1.99 20.44 -24.80
CA LYS A 259 2.10 19.52 -25.95
C LYS A 259 2.08 20.29 -27.28
N ASN A 260 1.27 21.34 -27.38
CA ASN A 260 1.22 22.17 -28.59
C ASN A 260 2.54 22.91 -28.84
N LYS A 261 3.25 23.31 -27.78
CA LYS A 261 4.53 24.03 -27.86
C LYS A 261 5.74 23.10 -27.95
N TYR A 262 5.66 21.92 -27.33
CA TYR A 262 6.71 20.92 -27.21
C TYR A 262 6.20 19.53 -27.66
N PRO A 263 5.88 19.35 -28.95
CA PRO A 263 5.21 18.16 -29.45
C PRO A 263 6.05 16.88 -29.32
N ASP A 264 7.36 16.98 -29.12
CA ASP A 264 8.27 15.84 -28.99
C ASP A 264 8.58 15.45 -27.54
N ALA A 265 8.08 16.19 -26.55
CA ALA A 265 8.33 15.93 -25.14
C ALA A 265 7.64 14.63 -24.68
N ALA A 266 8.43 13.56 -24.52
CA ALA A 266 7.93 12.23 -24.20
C ALA A 266 7.12 12.19 -22.89
N LEU A 267 7.58 12.84 -21.81
CA LEU A 267 6.84 12.86 -20.54
C LEU A 267 5.46 13.51 -20.67
N ILE A 268 5.33 14.60 -21.42
CA ILE A 268 4.03 15.26 -21.65
C ILE A 268 3.06 14.31 -22.37
N LYS A 269 3.55 13.56 -23.37
CA LYS A 269 2.76 12.52 -24.06
C LYS A 269 2.30 11.43 -23.10
N MET A 270 3.19 10.94 -22.24
CA MET A 270 2.85 9.91 -21.23
C MET A 270 1.77 10.41 -20.26
N TYR A 271 1.90 11.63 -19.74
CA TYR A 271 0.91 12.25 -18.84
C TYR A 271 -0.46 12.46 -19.51
N LEU A 272 -0.50 12.61 -20.84
CA LEU A 272 -1.73 12.68 -21.62
C LEU A 272 -2.29 11.30 -22.02
N GLY A 273 -1.70 10.22 -21.53
CA GLY A 273 -2.17 8.84 -21.73
C GLY A 273 -1.57 8.13 -22.95
N GLU A 274 -0.58 8.72 -23.63
CA GLU A 274 0.11 8.03 -24.72
C GLU A 274 0.97 6.88 -24.15
N LYS A 275 0.89 5.72 -24.79
CA LYS A 275 1.65 4.52 -24.41
C LYS A 275 3.01 4.53 -25.09
N ILE A 276 4.05 4.97 -24.38
CA ILE A 276 5.42 5.02 -24.91
C ILE A 276 6.21 3.82 -24.41
N PRO A 277 6.65 2.91 -25.30
CA PRO A 277 7.34 1.68 -24.90
C PRO A 277 8.75 1.97 -24.39
N PHE A 278 9.25 1.13 -23.49
CA PHE A 278 10.64 1.12 -23.08
C PHE A 278 11.30 -0.24 -23.32
N ALA A 279 12.60 -0.20 -23.65
CA ALA A 279 13.38 -1.39 -23.94
C ALA A 279 13.76 -2.17 -22.67
N ILE A 280 13.79 -3.49 -22.81
CA ILE A 280 14.49 -4.42 -21.91
C ILE A 280 15.75 -4.94 -22.62
N GLN A 281 16.83 -5.15 -21.88
CA GLN A 281 18.15 -5.45 -22.47
C GLN A 281 18.31 -6.92 -22.88
N ASN A 282 17.51 -7.84 -22.35
CA ASN A 282 17.79 -9.27 -22.42
C ASN A 282 17.15 -9.94 -23.65
N LYS A 283 17.98 -10.47 -24.56
CA LYS A 283 17.56 -11.31 -25.69
C LYS A 283 17.82 -12.76 -25.33
N VAL A 284 16.78 -13.50 -24.96
CA VAL A 284 16.83 -14.96 -24.84
C VAL A 284 16.41 -15.62 -26.15
N ASP A 285 16.85 -16.85 -26.39
CA ASP A 285 16.31 -17.64 -27.49
C ASP A 285 14.88 -18.09 -27.14
N THR A 286 13.91 -17.63 -27.93
CA THR A 286 12.50 -17.98 -27.77
C THR A 286 12.05 -19.05 -28.75
N ALA A 287 12.94 -19.54 -29.62
CA ALA A 287 12.60 -20.57 -30.59
C ALA A 287 12.24 -21.88 -29.87
N GLY A 288 11.03 -22.40 -30.14
CA GLY A 288 10.54 -23.63 -29.50
C GLY A 288 10.13 -23.48 -28.03
N ALA A 289 10.22 -22.28 -27.44
CA ALA A 289 9.71 -22.02 -26.10
C ALA A 289 8.17 -21.91 -26.11
N PRO A 290 7.47 -22.43 -25.08
CA PRO A 290 6.04 -22.20 -24.94
C PRO A 290 5.69 -20.71 -24.84
N GLN A 291 4.57 -20.32 -25.45
CA GLN A 291 4.12 -18.92 -25.46
C GLN A 291 3.95 -18.34 -24.06
N TRP A 292 3.47 -19.12 -23.09
CA TRP A 292 3.29 -18.67 -21.72
C TRP A 292 4.64 -18.35 -21.06
N ALA A 293 5.68 -19.15 -21.34
CA ALA A 293 7.02 -18.96 -20.77
C ALA A 293 7.67 -17.70 -21.34
N VAL A 294 7.51 -17.46 -22.65
CA VAL A 294 8.02 -16.25 -23.31
C VAL A 294 7.37 -14.98 -22.73
N LYS A 295 6.04 -14.99 -22.54
CA LYS A 295 5.31 -13.86 -21.98
C LYS A 295 5.61 -13.65 -20.49
N GLN A 296 5.73 -14.72 -19.71
CA GLN A 296 6.11 -14.66 -18.30
C GLN A 296 7.53 -14.10 -18.14
N HIS A 297 8.47 -14.53 -18.98
CA HIS A 297 9.83 -13.99 -19.04
C HIS A 297 9.85 -12.48 -19.30
N GLU A 298 9.17 -12.02 -20.36
CA GLU A 298 9.08 -10.59 -20.68
C GLU A 298 8.46 -9.80 -19.51
N ALA A 299 7.35 -10.29 -18.94
CA ALA A 299 6.67 -9.64 -17.84
C ALA A 299 7.60 -9.49 -16.63
N MET A 300 8.32 -10.56 -16.28
CA MET A 300 9.24 -10.55 -15.15
C MET A 300 10.43 -9.61 -15.38
N GLN A 301 11.03 -9.60 -16.56
CA GLN A 301 12.13 -8.69 -16.90
C GLN A 301 11.72 -7.22 -16.73
N ARG A 302 10.49 -6.88 -17.15
CA ARG A 302 9.95 -5.53 -16.99
C ARG A 302 9.59 -5.21 -15.54
N MET A 303 8.98 -6.16 -14.83
CA MET A 303 8.66 -6.03 -13.41
C MET A 303 9.93 -5.78 -12.57
N LEU A 304 10.98 -6.58 -12.78
CA LEU A 304 12.28 -6.39 -12.12
C LEU A 304 12.91 -5.04 -12.43
N LYS A 305 12.78 -4.54 -13.66
CA LYS A 305 13.27 -3.19 -14.00
C LYS A 305 12.60 -2.09 -13.16
N VAL A 306 11.30 -2.22 -12.87
CA VAL A 306 10.59 -1.31 -11.97
C VAL A 306 11.06 -1.49 -10.53
N ILE A 307 11.07 -2.73 -10.02
CA ILE A 307 11.50 -3.03 -8.63
C ILE A 307 12.94 -2.54 -8.38
N HIS A 308 13.87 -2.89 -9.27
CA HIS A 308 15.28 -2.54 -9.13
C HIS A 308 15.49 -1.02 -9.14
N TRP A 309 14.73 -0.28 -9.94
CA TRP A 309 14.78 1.19 -9.90
C TRP A 309 14.38 1.71 -8.50
N TRP A 310 13.26 1.23 -7.95
CA TRP A 310 12.82 1.64 -6.61
C TRP A 310 13.85 1.30 -5.54
N VAL A 311 14.39 0.07 -5.55
CA VAL A 311 15.35 -0.38 -4.54
C VAL A 311 16.70 0.32 -4.64
N ASN A 312 17.21 0.54 -5.86
CA ASN A 312 18.56 1.04 -6.09
C ASN A 312 18.64 2.56 -6.19
N GLU A 313 17.64 3.21 -6.80
CA GLU A 313 17.67 4.66 -7.08
C GLU A 313 16.91 5.47 -6.03
N LYS A 314 15.88 4.89 -5.40
CA LYS A 314 14.94 5.64 -4.56
C LYS A 314 14.99 5.24 -3.07
N GLN A 315 15.09 3.96 -2.75
CA GLN A 315 14.93 3.46 -1.39
C GLN A 315 16.09 3.89 -0.45
N ILE A 316 15.76 4.67 0.58
CA ILE A 316 16.76 5.19 1.53
C ILE A 316 17.01 4.22 2.70
N ALA A 317 18.05 4.45 3.50
CA ALA A 317 18.56 3.50 4.50
C ALA A 317 17.50 2.97 5.49
N ASN A 318 16.53 3.80 5.89
CA ASN A 318 15.43 3.41 6.80
C ASN A 318 14.27 2.65 6.10
N GLY A 319 14.43 2.28 4.83
CA GLY A 319 13.44 1.50 4.08
C GLY A 319 12.42 2.30 3.28
N GLU A 320 12.23 3.60 3.55
CA GLU A 320 11.25 4.44 2.84
C GLU A 320 11.53 4.51 1.33
N LEU A 321 10.46 4.68 0.55
CA LEU A 321 10.45 4.88 -0.90
C LEU A 321 9.98 6.30 -1.28
N GLY A 322 9.36 7.02 -0.34
CA GLY A 322 9.13 8.45 -0.42
C GLY A 322 7.67 8.88 -0.59
N GLY A 323 6.73 7.92 -0.56
CA GLY A 323 5.28 8.18 -0.48
C GLY A 323 4.75 8.29 0.96
N LYS A 324 5.58 8.04 1.98
CA LYS A 324 5.28 7.78 3.40
C LYS A 324 5.12 6.29 3.64
N TYR A 325 5.41 5.79 4.86
CA TYR A 325 5.37 4.36 5.14
C TYR A 325 4.03 3.68 4.79
N GLY A 326 2.88 4.35 5.02
CA GLY A 326 1.56 3.80 4.68
C GLY A 326 1.40 3.50 3.19
N ASP A 327 1.80 4.43 2.32
CA ASP A 327 1.72 4.22 0.87
C ASP A 327 2.87 3.31 0.38
N ASP A 328 4.05 3.43 1.00
CA ASP A 328 5.23 2.67 0.62
C ASP A 328 5.03 1.17 0.78
N VAL A 329 4.24 0.70 1.77
CA VAL A 329 4.00 -0.74 1.96
C VAL A 329 3.09 -1.33 0.89
N GLU A 330 2.18 -0.54 0.31
CA GLU A 330 1.26 -1.01 -0.72
C GLU A 330 1.97 -1.47 -2.00
N ILE A 331 3.08 -0.83 -2.37
CA ILE A 331 3.85 -1.22 -3.56
C ILE A 331 4.37 -2.65 -3.46
N LEU A 332 4.50 -3.21 -2.25
CA LEU A 332 4.98 -4.57 -2.05
C LEU A 332 3.97 -5.62 -2.54
N ARG A 333 2.67 -5.28 -2.67
CA ARG A 333 1.57 -6.20 -3.01
C ARG A 333 1.76 -6.99 -4.31
N TRP A 334 2.72 -6.61 -5.16
CA TRP A 334 3.05 -7.32 -6.40
C TRP A 334 4.52 -7.79 -6.49
N TRP A 335 5.31 -7.72 -5.41
CA TRP A 335 6.73 -8.09 -5.42
C TRP A 335 6.99 -9.59 -5.18
N LEU A 336 6.03 -10.32 -4.62
CA LEU A 336 6.21 -11.74 -4.28
C LEU A 336 6.53 -12.65 -5.48
N PRO A 337 6.00 -12.45 -6.70
CA PRO A 337 6.45 -13.21 -7.87
C PRO A 337 7.97 -13.11 -8.11
N ALA A 338 8.55 -11.92 -7.98
CA ALA A 338 9.99 -11.71 -8.14
C ALA A 338 10.79 -12.39 -7.01
N ILE A 339 10.28 -12.37 -5.78
CA ILE A 339 11.00 -12.90 -4.61
C ILE A 339 10.87 -14.43 -4.47
N LEU A 340 9.67 -14.96 -4.68
CA LEU A 340 9.33 -16.37 -4.40
C LEU A 340 9.29 -17.24 -5.67
N GLY A 341 9.12 -16.64 -6.85
CA GLY A 341 9.19 -17.33 -8.14
C GLY A 341 10.59 -17.29 -8.76
N VAL A 342 11.20 -16.10 -8.77
CA VAL A 342 12.46 -15.83 -9.48
C VAL A 342 13.68 -15.83 -8.56
N ASP A 343 13.46 -15.76 -7.24
CA ASP A 343 14.51 -15.67 -6.22
C ASP A 343 15.41 -14.42 -6.39
N ASP A 344 14.80 -13.29 -6.78
CA ASP A 344 15.54 -12.03 -6.99
C ASP A 344 16.02 -11.41 -5.68
N SER A 345 17.34 -11.26 -5.56
CA SER A 345 17.98 -10.75 -4.34
C SER A 345 17.74 -9.25 -4.09
N THR A 346 17.59 -8.44 -5.14
CA THR A 346 17.35 -7.00 -5.02
C THR A 346 15.93 -6.73 -4.52
N ALA A 347 14.92 -7.39 -5.11
CA ALA A 347 13.54 -7.35 -4.66
C ALA A 347 13.42 -7.80 -3.20
N LYS A 348 14.07 -8.93 -2.84
CA LYS A 348 14.11 -9.44 -1.47
C LYS A 348 14.73 -8.44 -0.50
N LYS A 349 15.85 -7.82 -0.85
CA LYS A 349 16.52 -6.79 -0.04
C LYS A 349 15.61 -5.57 0.17
N GLY A 350 14.96 -5.10 -0.88
CA GLY A 350 14.05 -3.95 -0.81
C GLY A 350 12.85 -4.21 0.09
N TYR A 351 12.23 -5.38 -0.03
CA TYR A 351 11.13 -5.82 0.81
C TYR A 351 11.54 -5.85 2.29
N ILE A 352 12.66 -6.50 2.61
CA ILE A 352 13.19 -6.61 3.98
C ILE A 352 13.47 -5.22 4.57
N ARG A 353 14.13 -4.33 3.81
CA ARG A 353 14.43 -2.97 4.28
C ARG A 353 13.18 -2.18 4.62
N LEU A 354 12.11 -2.32 3.84
CA LEU A 354 10.86 -1.63 4.12
C LEU A 354 10.15 -2.23 5.35
N ALA A 355 10.06 -3.56 5.46
CA ALA A 355 9.48 -4.23 6.63
C ALA A 355 10.21 -3.87 7.93
N ASP A 356 11.55 -3.90 7.92
CA ASP A 356 12.37 -3.48 9.06
C ASP A 356 12.29 -1.97 9.30
N GLY A 357 12.17 -1.17 8.24
CA GLY A 357 11.96 0.26 8.30
C GLY A 357 10.68 0.63 9.03
N VAL A 358 9.57 -0.02 8.69
CA VAL A 358 8.28 0.14 9.35
C VAL A 358 8.36 -0.24 10.82
N TRP A 359 8.98 -1.37 11.16
CA TRP A 359 9.17 -1.78 12.56
C TRP A 359 9.96 -0.74 13.37
N ASN A 360 11.01 -0.16 12.79
CA ASN A 360 11.91 0.79 13.46
C ASN A 360 11.54 2.27 13.27
N SER A 361 10.40 2.55 12.64
CA SER A 361 9.97 3.90 12.24
C SER A 361 9.63 4.83 13.42
N GLY A 362 9.26 4.24 14.57
CA GLY A 362 8.68 4.95 15.72
C GLY A 362 7.21 5.34 15.53
N ILE A 363 6.56 4.97 14.42
CA ILE A 363 5.11 5.13 14.21
C ILE A 363 4.32 3.88 14.60
N LEU A 364 5.02 2.77 14.90
CA LEU A 364 4.44 1.58 15.51
C LEU A 364 4.68 1.54 17.02
N GLU A 365 3.73 0.95 17.73
CA GLU A 365 3.86 0.49 19.11
C GLU A 365 3.36 -0.95 19.18
N ARG A 366 4.09 -1.86 19.85
CA ARG A 366 3.76 -3.31 19.90
C ARG A 366 3.31 -3.87 18.54
N GLY A 367 4.03 -3.57 17.45
CA GLY A 367 3.73 -4.11 16.11
C GLY A 367 2.41 -3.64 15.48
N PHE A 368 1.86 -2.50 15.89
CA PHE A 368 0.68 -1.88 15.28
C PHE A 368 0.75 -0.35 15.30
N ALA A 369 -0.07 0.35 14.52
CA ALA A 369 -0.06 1.81 14.45
C ALA A 369 -0.18 2.46 15.85
N LYS A 370 0.63 3.49 16.10
CA LYS A 370 0.61 4.24 17.36
C LYS A 370 -0.55 5.23 17.44
N ALA A 371 -0.87 5.88 16.32
CA ALA A 371 -2.03 6.76 16.23
C ALA A 371 -3.29 5.91 16.03
N VAL A 372 -4.41 6.34 16.62
CA VAL A 372 -5.71 5.78 16.28
C VAL A 372 -6.09 6.27 14.90
N ASP A 373 -6.46 5.33 14.05
CA ASP A 373 -7.05 5.58 12.74
C ASP A 373 -8.08 4.49 12.47
N ASP A 374 -8.80 4.60 11.36
CA ASP A 374 -9.67 3.53 10.91
C ASP A 374 -8.85 2.26 10.58
N VAL A 375 -9.48 1.09 10.63
CA VAL A 375 -8.76 -0.19 10.55
C VAL A 375 -8.08 -0.44 9.20
N GLU A 376 -8.55 0.19 8.11
CA GLU A 376 -7.88 0.07 6.80
C GLU A 376 -6.45 0.62 6.90
N HIS A 377 -6.34 1.88 7.30
CA HIS A 377 -5.06 2.59 7.35
C HIS A 377 -4.20 2.18 8.55
N SER A 378 -4.79 1.92 9.72
CA SER A 378 -4.02 1.56 10.91
C SER A 378 -3.39 0.16 10.82
N ALA A 379 -4.00 -0.77 10.07
CA ALA A 379 -3.47 -2.11 9.87
C ALA A 379 -2.41 -2.19 8.75
N GLU A 380 -2.54 -1.38 7.69
CA GLU A 380 -1.71 -1.40 6.47
C GLU A 380 -0.22 -1.57 6.74
N LEU A 381 0.36 -0.71 7.58
CA LEU A 381 1.79 -0.66 7.87
C LEU A 381 2.38 -2.05 8.16
N PHE A 382 1.68 -2.83 9.00
CA PHE A 382 2.16 -4.11 9.48
C PHE A 382 1.59 -5.29 8.68
N ARG A 383 0.32 -5.20 8.26
CA ARG A 383 -0.36 -6.18 7.40
C ARG A 383 0.39 -6.39 6.08
N ASP A 384 0.84 -5.34 5.43
CA ASP A 384 1.38 -5.42 4.07
C ASP A 384 2.88 -5.77 4.01
N THR A 385 3.50 -5.94 5.19
CA THR A 385 4.94 -6.22 5.31
C THR A 385 5.23 -7.55 5.99
N HIS A 386 4.76 -7.77 7.21
CA HIS A 386 5.26 -8.86 8.06
C HIS A 386 4.73 -10.27 7.71
N PRO A 387 3.47 -10.46 7.29
CA PRO A 387 2.96 -11.79 6.90
C PRO A 387 3.79 -12.49 5.82
N ALA A 388 4.20 -11.76 4.77
CA ALA A 388 5.00 -12.35 3.70
C ALA A 388 6.40 -12.82 4.17
N MET A 389 6.90 -12.29 5.29
CA MET A 389 8.20 -12.69 5.84
C MET A 389 8.25 -14.16 6.25
N PHE A 390 7.10 -14.77 6.55
CA PHE A 390 7.00 -16.21 6.77
C PHE A 390 7.39 -17.02 5.53
N MET A 391 7.32 -16.48 4.31
CA MET A 391 7.83 -17.15 3.11
C MET A 391 9.21 -16.63 2.70
N ILE A 392 9.46 -15.32 2.82
CA ILE A 392 10.72 -14.68 2.38
C ILE A 392 11.91 -15.08 3.28
N ARG A 393 11.65 -15.20 4.58
CA ARG A 393 12.60 -15.55 5.66
C ARG A 393 11.96 -16.61 6.57
N TYR A 394 11.56 -17.73 5.97
CA TYR A 394 10.92 -18.84 6.69
C TYR A 394 11.71 -19.28 7.93
N GLY A 395 11.04 -19.29 9.08
CA GLY A 395 11.61 -19.67 10.38
C GLY A 395 12.51 -18.62 11.03
N ASP A 396 12.69 -17.44 10.44
CA ASP A 396 13.45 -16.35 11.06
C ASP A 396 12.68 -15.86 12.31
N PRO A 397 13.27 -16.00 13.51
CA PRO A 397 12.54 -15.82 14.76
C PRO A 397 12.00 -14.40 14.89
N GLU A 398 12.77 -13.39 14.46
CA GLU A 398 12.38 -12.00 14.66
C GLU A 398 11.05 -11.66 14.00
N TYR A 399 10.79 -12.09 12.77
CA TYR A 399 9.53 -11.78 12.09
C TYR A 399 8.34 -12.52 12.70
N ILE A 400 8.55 -13.76 13.18
CA ILE A 400 7.52 -14.52 13.90
C ILE A 400 7.17 -13.81 15.21
N GLU A 401 8.19 -13.44 15.99
CA GLU A 401 8.04 -12.76 17.27
C GLU A 401 7.37 -11.39 17.12
N ARG A 402 7.70 -10.61 16.08
CA ARG A 402 7.02 -9.34 15.77
C ARG A 402 5.52 -9.54 15.56
N CYS A 403 5.11 -10.60 14.85
CA CYS A 403 3.69 -10.93 14.67
C CYS A 403 3.02 -11.36 15.99
N LEU A 404 3.70 -12.13 16.83
CA LEU A 404 3.19 -12.49 18.17
C LEU A 404 3.01 -11.24 19.05
N ILE A 405 3.97 -10.31 19.04
CA ILE A 405 3.89 -9.03 19.77
C ILE A 405 2.68 -8.23 19.30
N SER A 406 2.46 -8.11 17.99
CA SER A 406 1.30 -7.43 17.41
C SER A 406 -0.03 -7.99 17.93
N MET A 407 -0.11 -9.32 18.04
CA MET A 407 -1.34 -9.98 18.48
C MET A 407 -1.63 -9.88 19.98
N GLN A 408 -0.70 -9.38 20.79
CA GLN A 408 -1.02 -9.04 22.17
C GLN A 408 -2.13 -7.98 22.27
N ASN A 409 -2.23 -7.11 21.26
CA ASN A 409 -3.24 -6.05 21.22
C ASN A 409 -4.66 -6.61 21.03
N PHE A 410 -4.82 -7.79 20.41
CA PHE A 410 -6.14 -8.39 20.12
C PHE A 410 -6.97 -8.61 21.39
N GLU A 411 -6.40 -9.27 22.39
CA GLU A 411 -7.09 -9.53 23.67
C GLU A 411 -7.01 -8.32 24.63
N LYS A 412 -5.89 -7.58 24.62
CA LYS A 412 -5.63 -6.53 25.62
C LYS A 412 -6.29 -5.18 25.30
N VAL A 413 -6.53 -4.88 24.01
CA VAL A 413 -6.92 -3.54 23.55
C VAL A 413 -8.12 -3.60 22.62
N TRP A 414 -8.05 -4.41 21.56
CA TRP A 414 -8.98 -4.33 20.44
C TRP A 414 -10.31 -5.02 20.69
N THR A 415 -10.30 -6.17 21.36
CA THR A 415 -11.51 -6.98 21.56
C THR A 415 -11.94 -7.05 23.02
N GLY A 416 -13.20 -7.38 23.23
CA GLY A 416 -13.75 -7.74 24.54
C GLY A 416 -14.88 -8.75 24.40
N ILE A 417 -15.46 -9.13 25.53
CA ILE A 417 -16.64 -10.00 25.57
C ILE A 417 -17.88 -9.13 25.75
N THR A 418 -18.83 -9.26 24.84
CA THR A 418 -20.09 -8.52 24.86
C THR A 418 -21.06 -9.12 25.89
N PRO A 419 -22.17 -8.44 26.23
CA PRO A 419 -23.17 -8.99 27.17
C PRO A 419 -23.77 -10.35 26.74
N ARG A 420 -23.67 -10.71 25.45
CA ARG A 420 -24.13 -12.00 24.92
C ARG A 420 -23.08 -13.11 25.00
N GLY A 421 -21.89 -12.82 25.53
CA GLY A 421 -20.80 -13.77 25.67
C GLY A 421 -19.96 -13.97 24.41
N HIS A 422 -20.16 -13.13 23.39
CA HIS A 422 -19.37 -13.18 22.16
C HIS A 422 -18.12 -12.30 22.27
N ARG A 423 -17.02 -12.73 21.63
CA ARG A 423 -15.86 -11.87 21.46
C ARG A 423 -16.04 -11.03 20.20
N HIS A 424 -15.95 -9.71 20.33
CA HIS A 424 -15.98 -8.77 19.21
C HIS A 424 -14.92 -7.68 19.37
N PHE A 425 -14.54 -7.04 18.27
CA PHE A 425 -13.81 -5.78 18.34
C PHE A 425 -14.67 -4.71 19.00
N ARG A 426 -14.02 -3.89 19.83
CA ARG A 426 -14.63 -2.74 20.50
C ARG A 426 -14.88 -1.58 19.56
N SER A 427 -14.12 -1.49 18.47
CA SER A 427 -14.17 -0.40 17.49
C SER A 427 -13.50 -0.82 16.19
N CYS A 428 -13.90 -0.18 15.08
CA CYS A 428 -13.18 -0.19 13.81
C CYS A 428 -12.13 0.92 13.70
N TYR A 429 -11.99 1.78 14.72
CA TYR A 429 -10.94 2.78 14.85
C TYR A 429 -10.04 2.41 16.02
N LEU A 430 -8.81 1.99 15.71
CA LEU A 430 -7.93 1.35 16.69
C LEU A 430 -6.46 1.71 16.48
N SER A 431 -5.73 1.67 17.58
CA SER A 431 -4.26 1.73 17.61
C SER A 431 -3.72 0.55 18.41
N ALA A 432 -2.41 0.48 18.56
CA ALA A 432 -1.78 -0.47 19.46
C ALA A 432 -2.24 -0.32 20.92
N SER A 433 -2.66 0.86 21.36
CA SER A 433 -2.83 1.21 22.77
C SER A 433 -4.25 1.61 23.18
N GLU A 434 -5.09 1.99 22.24
CA GLU A 434 -6.45 2.45 22.50
C GLU A 434 -7.37 2.22 21.29
N VAL A 435 -8.66 2.41 21.49
CA VAL A 435 -9.73 2.33 20.47
C VAL A 435 -10.67 3.52 20.65
N LEU A 436 -11.35 3.95 19.57
CA LEU A 436 -12.44 4.93 19.67
C LEU A 436 -13.77 4.21 19.92
N ASP A 437 -14.21 4.15 21.18
CA ASP A 437 -15.39 3.41 21.61
C ASP A 437 -16.68 4.24 21.72
N GLN A 438 -16.71 5.40 21.07
CA GLN A 438 -17.91 6.20 20.88
C GLN A 438 -18.66 5.85 19.58
N GLU A 439 -19.97 6.08 19.59
CA GLU A 439 -20.82 5.91 18.39
C GLU A 439 -20.41 6.89 17.28
N PRO A 440 -20.43 6.48 16.00
CA PRO A 440 -20.78 5.15 15.48
C PRO A 440 -19.57 4.19 15.37
N MET A 441 -18.38 4.56 15.86
CA MET A 441 -17.12 3.82 15.63
C MET A 441 -17.00 2.55 16.48
N ASN A 442 -17.75 2.43 17.56
CA ASN A 442 -17.77 1.31 18.50
C ASN A 442 -18.45 0.03 17.97
N VAL A 443 -18.04 -0.37 16.77
CA VAL A 443 -18.55 -1.54 16.05
C VAL A 443 -17.41 -2.45 15.61
N ASP A 444 -17.70 -3.74 15.52
CA ASP A 444 -16.87 -4.72 14.83
C ASP A 444 -17.30 -4.81 13.37
N VAL A 445 -16.37 -4.59 12.45
CA VAL A 445 -16.59 -4.63 10.99
C VAL A 445 -15.78 -5.78 10.38
N PRO A 446 -16.22 -6.39 9.26
CA PRO A 446 -15.45 -7.46 8.61
C PRO A 446 -14.00 -7.06 8.28
N LEU A 447 -13.78 -5.78 7.99
CA LEU A 447 -12.46 -5.23 7.68
C LEU A 447 -11.45 -5.35 8.84
N ASN A 448 -11.91 -5.50 10.09
CA ASN A 448 -11.03 -5.76 11.23
C ASN A 448 -10.18 -7.02 11.07
N ALA A 449 -10.57 -7.94 10.18
CA ALA A 449 -9.76 -9.10 9.82
C ALA A 449 -8.36 -8.72 9.28
N ARG A 450 -8.21 -7.53 8.67
CA ARG A 450 -6.90 -7.01 8.24
C ARG A 450 -5.92 -6.84 9.39
N ALA A 451 -6.39 -6.39 10.55
CA ALA A 451 -5.54 -6.19 11.71
C ALA A 451 -4.99 -7.52 12.26
N VAL A 452 -5.72 -8.64 12.09
CA VAL A 452 -5.34 -9.95 12.66
C VAL A 452 -4.60 -10.86 11.70
N LEU A 453 -4.50 -10.50 10.41
CA LEU A 453 -3.78 -11.30 9.41
C LEU A 453 -2.35 -11.71 9.85
N PRO A 454 -1.53 -10.84 10.49
CA PRO A 454 -0.23 -11.25 11.04
C PRO A 454 -0.34 -12.40 12.05
N GLY A 455 -1.38 -12.40 12.88
CA GLY A 455 -1.69 -13.48 13.80
C GLY A 455 -2.16 -14.75 13.10
N LEU A 456 -2.93 -14.64 12.02
CA LEU A 456 -3.38 -15.80 11.25
C LEU A 456 -2.18 -16.55 10.65
N TRP A 457 -1.18 -15.81 10.15
CA TRP A 457 0.09 -16.37 9.68
C TRP A 457 0.94 -16.98 10.81
N ALA A 458 1.01 -16.31 11.98
CA ALA A 458 1.69 -16.86 13.15
C ALA A 458 1.03 -18.16 13.66
N ALA A 459 -0.31 -18.23 13.62
CA ALA A 459 -1.07 -19.42 13.95
C ALA A 459 -0.88 -20.54 12.92
N TRP A 460 -0.82 -20.22 11.63
CA TRP A 460 -0.48 -21.18 10.56
C TRP A 460 0.91 -21.78 10.72
N TYR A 461 1.88 -20.97 11.13
CA TYR A 461 3.26 -21.42 11.33
C TYR A 461 3.39 -22.31 12.57
N SER A 462 2.99 -21.79 13.74
CA SER A 462 3.30 -22.40 15.04
C SER A 462 2.17 -23.23 15.64
N GLY A 463 0.93 -23.07 15.17
CA GLY A 463 -0.24 -23.60 15.87
C GLY A 463 -0.39 -23.01 17.28
N ASN A 464 -0.05 -21.73 17.49
CA ASN A 464 -0.07 -21.08 18.79
C ASN A 464 -1.46 -21.22 19.46
N PRO A 465 -1.57 -21.84 20.65
CA PRO A 465 -2.85 -22.18 21.26
C PRO A 465 -3.68 -20.95 21.67
N THR A 466 -3.02 -19.85 22.05
CA THR A 466 -3.71 -18.62 22.42
C THR A 466 -4.36 -17.96 21.20
N LEU A 467 -3.65 -17.89 20.07
CA LEU A 467 -4.22 -17.37 18.82
C LEU A 467 -5.38 -18.24 18.33
N ILE A 468 -5.21 -19.57 18.31
CA ILE A 468 -6.27 -20.50 17.89
C ILE A 468 -7.53 -20.33 18.74
N ARG A 469 -7.38 -20.21 20.06
CA ARG A 469 -8.51 -19.95 20.98
C ARG A 469 -9.18 -18.61 20.68
N LEU A 470 -8.42 -17.52 20.72
CA LEU A 470 -8.94 -16.16 20.56
C LEU A 470 -9.64 -15.95 19.21
N PHE A 471 -9.04 -16.44 18.14
CA PHE A 471 -9.63 -16.33 16.81
C PHE A 471 -10.82 -17.26 16.62
N SER A 472 -10.86 -18.43 17.28
CA SER A 472 -12.05 -19.28 17.26
C SER A 472 -13.22 -18.62 18.00
N GLU A 473 -12.97 -17.99 19.15
CA GLU A 473 -14.00 -17.21 19.88
C GLU A 473 -14.61 -16.12 18.98
N TRP A 474 -13.77 -15.33 18.32
CA TRP A 474 -14.20 -14.27 17.42
C TRP A 474 -14.89 -14.78 16.13
N ALA A 475 -14.32 -15.82 15.49
CA ALA A 475 -14.91 -16.42 14.30
C ALA A 475 -16.29 -17.05 14.59
N ASN A 476 -16.46 -17.69 15.75
CA ASN A 476 -17.74 -18.24 16.17
C ASN A 476 -18.81 -17.15 16.39
N ALA A 477 -18.41 -15.99 16.90
CA ALA A 477 -19.30 -14.84 17.02
C ALA A 477 -19.82 -14.40 15.65
N TRP A 478 -18.93 -14.14 14.69
CA TRP A 478 -19.31 -13.77 13.32
C TRP A 478 -20.14 -14.83 12.59
N VAL A 479 -19.86 -16.13 12.78
CA VAL A 479 -20.72 -17.20 12.24
C VAL A 479 -22.13 -17.15 12.85
N THR A 480 -22.23 -16.87 14.15
CA THR A 480 -23.51 -16.71 14.84
C THR A 480 -24.26 -15.49 14.31
N ASP A 481 -23.58 -14.36 14.12
CA ASP A 481 -24.16 -13.12 13.59
C ASP A 481 -24.60 -13.23 12.14
N ALA A 482 -23.82 -13.94 11.32
CA ALA A 482 -24.21 -14.26 9.96
C ALA A 482 -25.55 -15.02 9.95
N ALA A 483 -25.75 -15.97 10.85
CA ALA A 483 -26.97 -16.77 10.93
C ALA A 483 -28.21 -16.01 11.44
N ARG A 484 -28.06 -14.85 12.11
CA ARG A 484 -29.19 -14.04 12.61
C ARG A 484 -29.89 -13.26 11.48
N ALA A 485 -31.17 -12.98 11.67
CA ALA A 485 -32.00 -12.15 10.76
C ALA A 485 -32.28 -10.74 11.30
N ASP A 486 -31.58 -10.34 12.36
CA ASP A 486 -31.77 -9.07 13.06
C ASP A 486 -31.59 -7.87 12.11
N GLY A 487 -32.34 -6.79 12.34
CA GLY A 487 -32.27 -5.58 11.49
C GLY A 487 -32.71 -5.77 10.04
N GLY A 488 -33.43 -6.86 9.72
CA GLY A 488 -33.88 -7.18 8.36
C GLY A 488 -32.81 -7.83 7.47
N LYS A 489 -31.68 -8.24 8.05
CA LYS A 489 -30.61 -8.94 7.34
C LYS A 489 -31.07 -10.31 6.85
N PRO A 490 -30.77 -10.71 5.60
CA PRO A 490 -30.94 -12.10 5.17
C PRO A 490 -30.07 -13.05 6.03
N ALA A 491 -30.71 -13.98 6.74
CA ALA A 491 -30.00 -14.96 7.56
C ALA A 491 -29.06 -15.82 6.70
N GLY A 492 -27.78 -15.83 7.07
CA GLY A 492 -26.68 -16.45 6.33
C GLY A 492 -25.64 -15.45 5.82
N LEU A 493 -26.04 -14.19 5.56
CA LEU A 493 -25.11 -13.11 5.18
C LEU A 493 -24.45 -12.50 6.41
N MET A 494 -23.16 -12.13 6.31
CA MET A 494 -22.52 -11.30 7.32
C MET A 494 -23.08 -9.86 7.25
N PRO A 495 -23.31 -9.19 8.39
CA PRO A 495 -23.66 -7.78 8.40
C PRO A 495 -22.46 -6.90 8.01
N ALA A 496 -22.71 -5.63 7.69
CA ALA A 496 -21.65 -4.62 7.52
C ALA A 496 -20.90 -4.35 8.83
N ALA A 497 -21.60 -4.43 9.95
CA ALA A 497 -21.04 -4.21 11.28
C ALA A 497 -21.90 -4.85 12.38
N VAL A 498 -21.28 -5.09 13.53
CA VAL A 498 -21.92 -5.55 14.76
C VAL A 498 -21.54 -4.60 15.90
N ALA A 499 -22.51 -4.01 16.61
CA ALA A 499 -22.22 -3.12 17.72
C ALA A 499 -21.63 -3.87 18.92
N PHE A 500 -20.53 -3.37 19.47
CA PHE A 500 -19.85 -4.03 20.59
C PHE A 500 -20.70 -4.04 21.88
N SER A 501 -21.59 -3.06 22.05
CA SER A 501 -22.37 -2.87 23.27
C SER A 501 -23.33 -4.03 23.58
N ASN A 502 -23.87 -4.71 22.56
CA ASN A 502 -24.95 -5.70 22.71
C ASN A 502 -25.08 -6.70 21.54
N ASP A 503 -24.12 -6.71 20.60
CA ASP A 503 -24.16 -7.43 19.31
C ASP A 503 -25.32 -7.00 18.40
N GLU A 504 -25.75 -5.75 18.45
CA GLU A 504 -26.81 -5.27 17.57
C GLU A 504 -26.33 -5.14 16.12
N ILE A 505 -27.19 -5.57 15.19
CA ILE A 505 -26.95 -5.50 13.74
C ILE A 505 -27.77 -4.34 13.18
N GLY A 506 -27.10 -3.42 12.48
CA GLY A 506 -27.72 -2.19 12.00
C GLY A 506 -27.87 -1.12 13.08
N ALA A 507 -27.01 -1.15 14.10
CA ALA A 507 -26.93 -0.10 15.10
C ALA A 507 -26.73 1.28 14.43
N TYR A 508 -27.24 2.33 15.08
CA TYR A 508 -27.18 3.76 14.69
C TYR A 508 -27.98 4.16 13.45
N THR A 509 -28.06 3.32 12.42
CA THR A 509 -28.76 3.63 11.16
C THR A 509 -30.07 2.86 10.96
N GLY A 510 -30.27 1.78 11.71
CA GLY A 510 -31.34 0.80 11.48
C GLY A 510 -31.12 -0.08 10.24
N LYS A 511 -29.92 -0.07 9.64
CA LYS A 511 -29.60 -0.74 8.37
C LYS A 511 -28.44 -1.71 8.56
N TRP A 512 -28.68 -3.01 8.36
CA TRP A 512 -27.64 -4.04 8.51
C TRP A 512 -26.45 -3.90 7.54
N TYR A 513 -26.65 -3.14 6.45
CA TYR A 513 -25.70 -2.97 5.34
C TYR A 513 -24.95 -1.63 5.35
N ASP A 514 -25.29 -0.71 6.27
CA ASP A 514 -24.70 0.63 6.35
C ASP A 514 -24.56 1.03 7.83
N PRO A 515 -23.35 0.99 8.40
CA PRO A 515 -23.13 1.29 9.81
C PRO A 515 -23.09 2.80 10.12
N GLY A 516 -23.24 3.69 9.13
CA GLY A 516 -23.16 5.14 9.35
C GLY A 516 -21.74 5.64 9.65
N LEU A 517 -20.72 4.88 9.23
CA LEU A 517 -19.31 5.25 9.35
C LEU A 517 -18.90 6.25 8.25
N ALA A 518 -17.80 6.95 8.48
CA ALA A 518 -17.34 8.04 7.61
C ALA A 518 -16.97 7.61 6.18
N TYR A 519 -16.56 6.36 5.99
CA TYR A 519 -16.08 5.84 4.72
C TYR A 519 -17.03 4.81 4.12
N ASP A 520 -17.29 4.93 2.81
CA ASP A 520 -18.22 4.07 2.08
C ASP A 520 -17.77 2.61 1.98
N TYR A 521 -16.47 2.32 2.10
CA TYR A 521 -15.96 0.95 2.09
C TYR A 521 -16.37 0.14 3.34
N TYR A 522 -16.95 0.77 4.37
CA TYR A 522 -17.60 0.06 5.48
C TYR A 522 -19.03 -0.40 5.17
N LYS A 523 -19.59 -0.01 4.02
CA LYS A 523 -20.90 -0.49 3.59
C LYS A 523 -20.77 -1.91 3.04
N TRP A 524 -21.82 -2.71 3.22
CA TRP A 524 -21.81 -4.12 2.84
C TRP A 524 -21.57 -4.38 1.35
N GLU A 525 -21.92 -3.43 0.49
CA GLU A 525 -21.67 -3.53 -0.96
C GLU A 525 -20.18 -3.45 -1.34
N SER A 526 -19.30 -3.07 -0.42
CA SER A 526 -17.85 -3.16 -0.59
C SER A 526 -17.39 -4.58 -0.24
N LEU A 527 -17.70 -5.52 -1.15
CA LEU A 527 -17.48 -6.95 -0.97
C LEU A 527 -16.01 -7.31 -0.74
N GLY A 528 -15.05 -6.59 -1.30
CA GLY A 528 -13.62 -6.78 -1.04
C GLY A 528 -13.28 -6.64 0.44
N HIS A 529 -13.89 -5.68 1.13
CA HIS A 529 -13.71 -5.44 2.57
C HIS A 529 -14.47 -6.47 3.41
N ILE A 530 -15.67 -6.89 2.97
CA ILE A 530 -16.40 -8.01 3.59
C ILE A 530 -15.60 -9.32 3.49
N ASN A 531 -14.89 -9.51 2.39
CA ASN A 531 -14.12 -10.72 2.10
C ASN A 531 -12.93 -10.95 3.01
N GLU A 532 -12.40 -9.92 3.66
CA GLU A 532 -11.35 -10.06 4.67
C GLU A 532 -11.81 -10.97 5.83
N MET A 533 -13.07 -10.84 6.27
CA MET A 533 -13.63 -11.73 7.30
C MET A 533 -13.91 -13.13 6.75
N TYR A 534 -14.38 -13.28 5.50
CA TYR A 534 -14.50 -14.61 4.90
C TYR A 534 -13.14 -15.32 4.80
N GLY A 535 -12.08 -14.58 4.43
CA GLY A 535 -10.70 -15.07 4.41
C GLY A 535 -10.26 -15.54 5.80
N GLN A 536 -10.53 -14.77 6.85
CA GLN A 536 -10.28 -15.16 8.23
C GLN A 536 -11.02 -16.45 8.62
N LEU A 537 -12.32 -16.57 8.29
CA LEU A 537 -13.11 -17.78 8.58
C LEU A 537 -12.55 -19.01 7.86
N ILE A 538 -12.20 -18.89 6.58
CA ILE A 538 -11.62 -19.99 5.80
C ILE A 538 -10.22 -20.36 6.34
N GLY A 539 -9.41 -19.38 6.76
CA GLY A 539 -8.14 -19.63 7.42
C GLY A 539 -8.31 -20.40 8.72
N MET A 540 -9.27 -20.02 9.56
CA MET A 540 -9.61 -20.75 10.79
C MET A 540 -10.16 -22.15 10.52
N TYR A 541 -10.91 -22.36 9.44
CA TYR A 541 -11.26 -23.71 8.97
C TYR A 541 -10.00 -24.52 8.62
N GLY A 542 -9.05 -23.92 7.90
CA GLY A 542 -7.76 -24.55 7.57
C GLY A 542 -6.94 -24.96 8.80
N LEU A 543 -6.99 -24.16 9.87
CA LEU A 543 -6.25 -24.41 11.12
C LEU A 543 -6.94 -25.43 12.04
N THR A 544 -8.27 -25.37 12.14
CA THR A 544 -9.02 -26.13 13.16
C THR A 544 -9.77 -27.33 12.60
N GLY A 545 -10.02 -27.37 11.30
CA GLY A 545 -10.93 -28.32 10.66
C GLY A 545 -12.41 -28.09 10.99
N ASN A 546 -12.76 -27.01 11.70
CA ASN A 546 -14.16 -26.74 12.07
C ASN A 546 -14.96 -26.24 10.85
N THR A 547 -15.83 -27.09 10.33
CA THR A 547 -16.65 -26.82 9.15
C THR A 547 -17.70 -25.72 9.37
N SER A 548 -17.99 -25.33 10.62
CA SER A 548 -18.92 -24.22 10.87
C SER A 548 -18.45 -22.90 10.27
N PHE A 549 -17.13 -22.71 10.16
CA PHE A 549 -16.55 -21.48 9.58
C PHE A 549 -16.78 -21.36 8.06
N LEU A 550 -17.13 -22.45 7.37
CA LEU A 550 -17.50 -22.39 5.94
C LEU A 550 -18.98 -22.04 5.72
N LYS A 551 -19.85 -22.11 6.74
CA LYS A 551 -21.30 -21.90 6.56
C LYS A 551 -21.66 -20.55 5.91
N PRO A 552 -21.08 -19.40 6.32
CA PRO A 552 -21.38 -18.13 5.69
C PRO A 552 -20.89 -18.04 4.24
N VAL A 553 -19.77 -18.72 3.92
CA VAL A 553 -19.21 -18.79 2.56
C VAL A 553 -20.11 -19.62 1.66
N ASP A 554 -20.52 -20.80 2.14
CA ASP A 554 -21.41 -21.72 1.45
C ASP A 554 -22.77 -21.06 1.17
N PHE A 555 -23.29 -20.31 2.14
CA PHE A 555 -24.52 -19.56 1.97
C PHE A 555 -24.42 -18.53 0.85
N CYS A 556 -23.35 -17.74 0.79
CA CYS A 556 -23.15 -16.79 -0.31
C CYS A 556 -23.04 -17.51 -1.66
N TYR A 557 -22.31 -18.62 -1.73
CA TYR A 557 -22.21 -19.41 -2.96
C TYR A 557 -23.58 -19.91 -3.43
N ASP A 558 -24.36 -20.53 -2.55
CA ASP A 558 -25.69 -21.06 -2.88
C ASP A 558 -26.66 -19.93 -3.27
N LEU A 559 -26.62 -18.81 -2.57
CA LEU A 559 -27.42 -17.63 -2.88
C LEU A 559 -27.10 -17.06 -4.26
N MET A 560 -25.82 -17.00 -4.63
CA MET A 560 -25.37 -16.53 -5.95
C MET A 560 -25.77 -17.49 -7.06
N ARG A 561 -25.67 -18.81 -6.86
CA ARG A 561 -26.15 -19.80 -7.83
C ARG A 561 -27.66 -19.70 -8.05
N GLN A 562 -28.42 -19.51 -6.97
CA GLN A 562 -29.85 -19.29 -7.04
C GLN A 562 -30.16 -18.01 -7.82
N ALA A 563 -29.52 -16.89 -7.44
CA ALA A 563 -29.70 -15.60 -8.06
C ALA A 563 -29.44 -15.61 -9.58
N ALA A 564 -28.39 -16.32 -10.03
CA ALA A 564 -28.04 -16.42 -11.44
C ALA A 564 -29.12 -17.10 -12.32
N ARG A 565 -30.08 -17.80 -11.70
CA ARG A 565 -31.20 -18.49 -12.37
C ARG A 565 -32.52 -17.75 -12.24
N GLU A 566 -32.56 -16.69 -11.44
CA GLU A 566 -33.76 -15.93 -11.14
C GLU A 566 -33.83 -14.64 -11.95
N LYS A 567 -35.06 -14.21 -12.27
CA LYS A 567 -35.28 -12.86 -12.80
C LYS A 567 -35.44 -11.89 -11.63
N LEU A 568 -34.33 -11.29 -11.20
CA LEU A 568 -34.33 -10.33 -10.10
C LEU A 568 -35.05 -9.02 -10.48
N PRO A 569 -35.71 -8.34 -9.53
CA PRO A 569 -36.28 -7.02 -9.75
C PRO A 569 -35.22 -6.01 -10.19
N GLU A 570 -35.52 -5.18 -11.18
CA GLU A 570 -34.59 -4.15 -11.69
C GLU A 570 -34.16 -3.18 -10.58
N ASN A 571 -35.14 -2.73 -9.80
CA ASN A 571 -35.01 -1.80 -8.69
C ASN A 571 -35.28 -2.52 -7.35
N ALA A 572 -34.46 -3.51 -7.03
CA ALA A 572 -34.52 -4.16 -5.72
C ALA A 572 -34.19 -3.16 -4.61
N ALA A 573 -35.06 -3.07 -3.60
CA ALA A 573 -34.88 -2.14 -2.48
C ALA A 573 -33.63 -2.53 -1.67
N GLN A 574 -32.80 -1.54 -1.33
CA GLN A 574 -31.55 -1.75 -0.60
C GLN A 574 -31.80 -2.48 0.74
N GLY A 575 -30.92 -3.43 1.07
CA GLY A 575 -31.03 -4.26 2.27
C GLY A 575 -31.95 -5.48 2.16
N THR A 576 -32.73 -5.62 1.07
CA THR A 576 -33.52 -6.84 0.83
C THR A 576 -32.65 -7.99 0.31
N ALA A 577 -33.19 -9.21 0.36
CA ALA A 577 -32.51 -10.38 -0.20
C ALA A 577 -32.24 -10.25 -1.72
N ASP A 578 -33.18 -9.68 -2.49
CA ASP A 578 -33.01 -9.49 -3.93
C ASP A 578 -31.93 -8.44 -4.25
N TRP A 579 -31.82 -7.39 -3.43
CA TRP A 579 -30.73 -6.44 -3.53
C TRP A 579 -29.38 -7.11 -3.23
N ALA A 580 -29.30 -7.89 -2.14
CA ALA A 580 -28.07 -8.58 -1.78
C ALA A 580 -27.61 -9.58 -2.87
N LYS A 581 -28.56 -10.31 -3.48
CA LYS A 581 -28.30 -11.17 -4.65
C LYS A 581 -27.69 -10.39 -5.81
N LYS A 582 -28.25 -9.21 -6.13
CA LYS A 582 -27.76 -8.35 -7.21
C LYS A 582 -26.34 -7.84 -6.93
N VAL A 583 -26.09 -7.32 -5.72
CA VAL A 583 -24.77 -6.87 -5.28
C VAL A 583 -23.74 -7.99 -5.40
N LEU A 584 -24.04 -9.19 -4.89
CA LEU A 584 -23.15 -10.34 -4.98
C LEU A 584 -22.84 -10.72 -6.43
N LEU A 585 -23.86 -10.83 -7.30
CA LEU A 585 -23.65 -11.18 -8.71
C LEU A 585 -22.84 -10.11 -9.47
N GLU A 586 -23.09 -8.84 -9.20
CA GLU A 586 -22.42 -7.71 -9.86
C GLU A 586 -21.01 -7.43 -9.30
N GLY A 587 -20.66 -8.01 -8.14
CA GLY A 587 -19.38 -7.81 -7.48
C GLY A 587 -19.29 -6.56 -6.61
N GLY A 588 -20.44 -5.96 -6.28
CA GLY A 588 -20.51 -4.76 -5.44
C GLY A 588 -19.84 -3.53 -6.05
N VAL A 589 -19.39 -2.61 -5.20
CA VAL A 589 -18.69 -1.38 -5.62
C VAL A 589 -17.20 -1.63 -5.92
N ASP A 590 -16.66 -2.76 -5.48
CA ASP A 590 -15.24 -3.11 -5.64
C ASP A 590 -14.94 -3.90 -6.92
N LYS A 591 -15.92 -4.03 -7.82
CA LYS A 591 -15.75 -4.85 -9.03
C LYS A 591 -14.59 -4.33 -9.89
N GLY A 592 -13.69 -5.23 -10.25
CA GLY A 592 -12.71 -4.98 -11.30
C GLY A 592 -13.39 -4.99 -12.68
N ALA A 593 -12.63 -4.66 -13.74
CA ALA A 593 -13.13 -4.65 -15.10
C ALA A 593 -13.61 -6.05 -15.62
N ALA A 594 -13.23 -7.15 -14.96
CA ALA A 594 -13.54 -8.51 -15.38
C ALA A 594 -13.82 -9.54 -14.26
N ASP A 595 -13.42 -9.28 -13.01
CA ASP A 595 -13.43 -10.28 -11.94
C ASP A 595 -14.33 -9.87 -10.76
N ASN A 596 -15.10 -10.83 -10.24
CA ASN A 596 -15.95 -10.64 -9.07
C ASN A 596 -15.15 -10.97 -7.80
N PRO A 597 -15.10 -10.09 -6.78
CA PRO A 597 -14.27 -10.29 -5.59
C PRO A 597 -14.60 -11.57 -4.81
N MET A 598 -15.85 -12.07 -4.89
CA MET A 598 -16.24 -13.34 -4.26
C MET A 598 -15.52 -14.56 -4.85
N ALA A 599 -15.05 -14.48 -6.10
CA ALA A 599 -14.36 -15.60 -6.74
C ALA A 599 -13.05 -15.95 -6.02
N GLY A 600 -12.35 -14.96 -5.44
CA GLY A 600 -11.16 -15.19 -4.62
C GLY A 600 -11.47 -15.94 -3.33
N VAL A 601 -12.57 -15.58 -2.65
CA VAL A 601 -13.05 -16.28 -1.45
C VAL A 601 -13.36 -17.75 -1.76
N PHE A 602 -14.05 -18.01 -2.86
CA PHE A 602 -14.39 -19.36 -3.27
C PHE A 602 -13.18 -20.18 -3.73
N ALA A 603 -12.23 -19.56 -4.43
CA ALA A 603 -10.98 -20.20 -4.79
C ALA A 603 -10.17 -20.60 -3.55
N MET A 604 -10.10 -19.72 -2.54
CA MET A 604 -9.47 -20.01 -1.25
C MET A 604 -10.18 -21.17 -0.54
N ALA A 605 -11.51 -21.13 -0.42
CA ALA A 605 -12.29 -22.18 0.24
C ALA A 605 -12.14 -23.52 -0.48
N GLY A 606 -12.14 -23.53 -1.81
CA GLY A 606 -11.90 -24.71 -2.64
C GLY A 606 -10.52 -25.30 -2.42
N GLN A 607 -9.46 -24.47 -2.45
CA GLN A 607 -8.08 -24.93 -2.27
C GLN A 607 -7.79 -25.44 -0.86
N ILE A 608 -8.23 -24.73 0.18
CA ILE A 608 -8.02 -25.13 1.58
C ILE A 608 -8.85 -26.36 1.95
N GLY A 609 -10.10 -26.41 1.47
CA GLY A 609 -11.03 -27.51 1.70
C GLY A 609 -10.81 -28.73 0.83
N GLY A 610 -10.09 -28.62 -0.29
CA GLY A 610 -9.99 -29.68 -1.29
C GLY A 610 -11.35 -30.01 -1.91
N SER A 611 -12.12 -28.99 -2.28
CA SER A 611 -13.48 -29.14 -2.79
C SER A 611 -13.67 -28.40 -4.11
N ASP A 612 -14.20 -29.12 -5.11
CA ASP A 612 -14.55 -28.59 -6.43
C ASP A 612 -15.93 -27.93 -6.47
N LYS A 613 -16.64 -27.86 -5.33
CA LYS A 613 -18.04 -27.40 -5.30
C LYS A 613 -18.21 -25.99 -5.83
N TYR A 614 -17.17 -25.15 -5.79
CA TYR A 614 -17.21 -23.76 -6.22
C TYR A 614 -16.83 -23.54 -7.69
N ASN A 615 -16.41 -24.60 -8.40
CA ASN A 615 -15.75 -24.50 -9.70
C ASN A 615 -16.61 -23.78 -10.76
N ASP A 616 -17.93 -23.99 -10.77
CA ASP A 616 -18.85 -23.28 -11.68
C ASP A 616 -18.68 -21.76 -11.61
N PHE A 617 -18.56 -21.19 -10.41
CA PHE A 617 -18.44 -19.75 -10.22
C PHE A 617 -17.01 -19.26 -10.48
N ILE A 618 -16.02 -20.05 -10.06
CA ILE A 618 -14.60 -19.75 -10.31
C ILE A 618 -14.32 -19.68 -11.81
N ALA A 619 -14.85 -20.62 -12.61
CA ALA A 619 -14.71 -20.61 -14.06
C ALA A 619 -15.32 -19.35 -14.70
N ALA A 620 -16.44 -18.87 -14.18
CA ALA A 620 -17.10 -17.68 -14.70
C ALA A 620 -16.41 -16.37 -14.30
N HIS A 621 -15.95 -16.26 -13.04
CA HIS A 621 -15.60 -14.96 -12.44
C HIS A 621 -14.22 -14.88 -11.78
N GLY A 622 -13.47 -15.98 -11.70
CA GLY A 622 -12.14 -16.00 -11.08
C GLY A 622 -11.09 -15.26 -11.90
N ASN A 623 -9.96 -14.95 -11.26
CA ASN A 623 -8.78 -14.47 -11.98
C ASN A 623 -8.29 -15.52 -13.01
N PRO A 624 -7.40 -15.15 -13.95
CA PRO A 624 -6.98 -16.05 -15.01
C PRO A 624 -6.36 -17.37 -14.53
N TYR A 625 -5.65 -17.37 -13.40
CA TYR A 625 -5.06 -18.60 -12.85
C TYR A 625 -6.14 -19.54 -12.29
N ASN A 626 -7.07 -19.00 -11.51
CA ASN A 626 -8.15 -19.76 -10.90
C ASN A 626 -9.10 -20.37 -11.95
N LYS A 627 -9.40 -19.61 -13.02
CA LYS A 627 -10.16 -20.11 -14.19
C LYS A 627 -9.43 -21.29 -14.83
N TYR A 628 -8.14 -21.11 -15.14
CA TYR A 628 -7.30 -22.17 -15.70
C TYR A 628 -7.27 -23.43 -14.81
N LEU A 629 -7.23 -23.30 -13.48
CA LEU A 629 -7.25 -24.46 -12.59
C LEU A 629 -8.49 -25.33 -12.78
N VAL A 630 -9.63 -24.75 -13.16
CA VAL A 630 -10.91 -25.43 -13.40
C VAL A 630 -11.01 -25.98 -14.82
N ASP A 631 -10.81 -25.14 -15.84
CA ASP A 631 -11.13 -25.48 -17.24
C ASP A 631 -9.92 -25.94 -18.07
N LYS A 632 -8.70 -25.72 -17.56
CA LYS A 632 -7.41 -25.95 -18.24
C LYS A 632 -7.25 -25.18 -19.56
N ASP A 633 -8.01 -24.11 -19.79
CA ASP A 633 -7.93 -23.30 -21.00
C ASP A 633 -6.72 -22.34 -20.97
N MET A 634 -5.72 -22.66 -21.79
CA MET A 634 -4.53 -21.81 -21.97
C MET A 634 -4.84 -20.43 -22.55
N SER A 635 -5.97 -20.24 -23.25
CA SER A 635 -6.36 -18.92 -23.77
C SER A 635 -6.53 -17.90 -22.65
N THR A 636 -7.00 -18.34 -21.49
CA THR A 636 -7.17 -17.52 -20.28
C THR A 636 -5.82 -17.06 -19.73
N ILE A 637 -4.83 -17.96 -19.66
CA ILE A 637 -3.47 -17.64 -19.23
C ILE A 637 -2.82 -16.61 -20.17
N TYR A 638 -2.97 -16.78 -21.48
CA TYR A 638 -2.40 -15.83 -22.46
C TYR A 638 -3.01 -14.44 -22.35
N LYS A 639 -4.34 -14.32 -22.19
CA LYS A 639 -5.02 -13.03 -22.00
C LYS A 639 -4.59 -12.35 -20.69
N GLY A 640 -4.45 -13.13 -19.62
CA GLY A 640 -3.97 -12.62 -18.34
C GLY A 640 -2.54 -12.09 -18.41
N LEU A 641 -1.62 -12.83 -19.03
CA LEU A 641 -0.23 -12.38 -19.24
C LEU A 641 -0.16 -11.11 -20.11
N GLU A 642 -1.01 -10.98 -21.12
CA GLU A 642 -1.10 -9.73 -21.90
C GLU A 642 -1.60 -8.55 -21.06
N THR A 643 -2.50 -8.78 -20.09
CA THR A 643 -2.93 -7.73 -19.15
C THR A 643 -1.75 -7.24 -18.31
N VAL A 644 -0.96 -8.17 -17.75
CA VAL A 644 0.27 -7.83 -17.02
C VAL A 644 1.24 -7.05 -17.90
N LEU A 645 1.52 -7.56 -19.10
CA LEU A 645 2.44 -6.93 -20.04
C LEU A 645 1.99 -5.54 -20.48
N ASN A 646 0.69 -5.32 -20.66
CA ASN A 646 0.15 -4.01 -21.00
C ASN A 646 0.38 -2.96 -19.91
N SER A 647 0.47 -3.37 -18.64
CA SER A 647 0.84 -2.46 -17.54
C SER A 647 2.34 -2.20 -17.47
N LEU A 648 3.17 -3.14 -17.92
CA LEU A 648 4.62 -3.11 -17.77
C LEU A 648 5.39 -2.69 -19.04
N ARG A 649 4.75 -2.63 -20.21
CA ARG A 649 5.45 -2.31 -21.48
C ARG A 649 5.72 -0.83 -21.68
N TYR A 650 4.98 0.04 -21.00
CA TYR A 650 4.88 1.45 -21.32
C TYR A 650 5.18 2.36 -20.13
N ASN A 651 5.55 3.60 -20.43
CA ASN A 651 5.54 4.72 -19.49
C ASN A 651 6.35 4.48 -18.20
N LEU A 652 7.52 3.85 -18.30
CA LEU A 652 8.41 3.56 -17.15
C LEU A 652 8.57 4.75 -16.18
N PRO A 653 8.75 6.01 -16.62
CA PRO A 653 8.81 7.15 -15.70
C PRO A 653 7.58 7.30 -14.79
N LEU A 654 6.37 7.00 -15.28
CA LEU A 654 5.13 7.04 -14.50
C LEU A 654 4.98 5.86 -13.52
N LEU A 655 5.84 4.84 -13.63
CA LEU A 655 5.97 3.74 -12.66
C LEU A 655 7.16 3.95 -11.70
N THR A 656 7.97 5.00 -11.93
CA THR A 656 9.27 5.20 -11.27
C THR A 656 9.51 6.68 -10.95
N SER A 657 10.33 7.39 -11.75
CA SER A 657 10.89 8.70 -11.44
C SER A 657 9.85 9.80 -11.20
N GLU A 658 8.66 9.67 -11.78
CA GLU A 658 7.61 10.68 -11.67
C GLU A 658 6.71 10.49 -10.44
N VAL A 659 6.66 9.28 -9.87
CA VAL A 659 5.72 8.88 -8.82
C VAL A 659 5.90 9.68 -7.54
N LYS A 660 4.77 10.10 -6.96
CA LYS A 660 4.70 10.81 -5.67
C LYS A 660 3.97 10.05 -4.57
N PHE A 661 2.97 9.26 -4.93
CA PHE A 661 2.18 8.41 -4.05
C PHE A 661 2.46 6.96 -4.45
N THR A 662 3.14 6.22 -3.59
CA THR A 662 3.72 4.89 -3.90
C THR A 662 2.68 3.78 -3.94
N ASP A 663 1.55 3.99 -3.27
CA ASP A 663 0.29 3.25 -3.41
C ASP A 663 -0.36 3.46 -4.77
N ARG A 664 0.15 4.32 -5.67
CA ARG A 664 -0.33 4.42 -7.06
C ARG A 664 0.50 3.62 -8.05
N VAL A 665 1.45 2.82 -7.56
CA VAL A 665 2.27 1.92 -8.37
C VAL A 665 1.78 0.49 -8.24
N TYR A 666 0.91 0.09 -9.16
CA TYR A 666 0.38 -1.27 -9.24
C TYR A 666 0.77 -1.96 -10.55
N VAL A 667 0.86 -3.29 -10.48
CA VAL A 667 1.00 -4.16 -11.66
C VAL A 667 -0.26 -5.03 -11.78
N PRO A 668 -1.31 -4.55 -12.48
CA PRO A 668 -2.53 -5.32 -12.71
C PRO A 668 -2.24 -6.72 -13.26
N GLY A 669 -2.88 -7.74 -12.68
CA GLY A 669 -2.71 -9.14 -13.04
C GLY A 669 -1.48 -9.82 -12.44
N SER A 670 -0.76 -9.19 -11.50
CA SER A 670 0.40 -9.83 -10.84
C SER A 670 0.04 -11.09 -10.04
N ASP A 671 -1.22 -11.24 -9.64
CA ASP A 671 -1.77 -12.45 -9.01
C ASP A 671 -1.70 -13.67 -9.94
N LEU A 672 -1.88 -13.50 -11.25
CA LEU A 672 -1.62 -14.55 -12.23
C LEU A 672 -0.16 -15.01 -12.19
N LEU A 673 0.79 -14.06 -12.16
CA LEU A 673 2.20 -14.42 -12.03
C LEU A 673 2.45 -15.18 -10.73
N PHE A 674 1.87 -14.71 -9.62
CA PHE A 674 2.02 -15.37 -8.34
C PHE A 674 1.46 -16.81 -8.37
N GLY A 675 0.26 -17.01 -8.93
CA GLY A 675 -0.35 -18.32 -9.12
C GLY A 675 0.48 -19.24 -10.03
N MET A 676 0.95 -18.75 -11.18
CA MET A 676 1.82 -19.52 -12.07
C MET A 676 3.12 -19.95 -11.39
N TYR A 677 3.78 -19.06 -10.63
CA TYR A 677 5.01 -19.40 -9.93
C TYR A 677 4.78 -20.33 -8.74
N THR A 678 3.68 -20.18 -8.01
CA THR A 678 3.57 -20.75 -6.65
C THR A 678 2.44 -21.75 -6.45
N GLY A 679 1.45 -21.78 -7.34
CA GLY A 679 0.23 -22.55 -7.18
C GLY A 679 -0.80 -21.95 -6.23
N HIS A 680 -0.62 -20.70 -5.81
CA HIS A 680 -1.53 -19.98 -4.92
C HIS A 680 -2.74 -19.41 -5.68
N PHE A 681 -3.90 -19.34 -5.04
CA PHE A 681 -5.15 -18.85 -5.66
C PHE A 681 -5.22 -17.31 -5.85
N GLY A 682 -4.47 -16.56 -5.04
CA GLY A 682 -4.59 -15.10 -4.92
C GLY A 682 -3.26 -14.35 -5.08
N ALA A 683 -3.09 -13.24 -4.36
CA ALA A 683 -1.90 -12.40 -4.44
C ALA A 683 -0.76 -12.84 -3.50
N GLY A 684 -1.01 -13.75 -2.57
CA GLY A 684 -0.02 -14.27 -1.61
C GLY A 684 0.00 -13.57 -0.27
N TYR A 685 -0.95 -12.64 -0.06
CA TYR A 685 -1.14 -11.88 1.18
C TYR A 685 -2.35 -12.38 1.99
N GLU A 686 -3.11 -13.33 1.45
CA GLU A 686 -4.24 -13.94 2.12
C GLU A 686 -3.73 -15.00 3.12
N TYR A 687 -4.44 -16.11 3.29
CA TYR A 687 -3.95 -17.24 4.07
C TYR A 687 -2.92 -18.07 3.27
N PRO A 688 -1.90 -18.66 3.91
CA PRO A 688 -0.86 -19.41 3.20
C PRO A 688 -1.42 -20.70 2.56
N SER A 689 -1.48 -20.73 1.23
CA SER A 689 -1.85 -21.93 0.45
C SER A 689 -0.98 -22.18 -0.79
N THR A 690 0.17 -21.50 -0.85
CA THR A 690 1.22 -21.78 -1.83
C THR A 690 1.56 -23.27 -1.87
N ILE A 691 1.73 -23.84 -3.08
CA ILE A 691 2.15 -25.23 -3.28
C ILE A 691 3.67 -25.32 -3.16
N VAL A 692 4.38 -24.47 -3.90
CA VAL A 692 5.84 -24.43 -3.99
C VAL A 692 6.36 -22.99 -4.14
N THR A 693 7.60 -22.75 -3.74
CA THR A 693 8.39 -21.57 -4.12
C THR A 693 9.76 -22.02 -4.61
N TRP A 694 10.54 -21.10 -5.16
CA TRP A 694 11.72 -21.45 -5.92
C TRP A 694 12.99 -20.77 -5.41
N LYS A 695 14.11 -21.47 -5.57
CA LYS A 695 15.47 -20.94 -5.43
C LYS A 695 16.32 -21.26 -6.65
N ASN A 696 17.26 -20.37 -6.95
CA ASN A 696 18.18 -20.48 -8.07
C ASN A 696 17.49 -20.55 -9.45
N THR A 697 16.32 -19.95 -9.60
CA THR A 697 15.60 -19.86 -10.88
C THR A 697 16.14 -18.71 -11.71
N GLY A 698 16.14 -17.49 -11.17
CA GLY A 698 16.46 -16.29 -11.92
C GLY A 698 15.39 -15.95 -12.96
N PRO A 699 15.49 -14.78 -13.62
CA PRO A 699 14.41 -14.30 -14.48
C PRO A 699 14.33 -15.06 -15.82
N ASP A 700 15.34 -15.87 -16.14
CA ASP A 700 15.43 -16.70 -17.34
C ASP A 700 14.82 -18.10 -17.14
N MET A 701 14.02 -18.28 -16.09
CA MET A 701 13.25 -19.51 -15.84
C MET A 701 11.76 -19.22 -15.92
N GLY A 702 11.09 -19.83 -16.90
CA GLY A 702 9.64 -19.95 -16.93
C GLY A 702 9.19 -21.04 -15.96
N VAL A 703 8.21 -20.73 -15.11
CA VAL A 703 7.62 -21.65 -14.14
C VAL A 703 6.11 -21.59 -14.24
N PHE A 704 5.49 -22.76 -14.36
CA PHE A 704 4.04 -22.87 -14.33
C PHE A 704 3.61 -24.06 -13.47
N VAL A 705 3.17 -23.77 -12.25
CA VAL A 705 2.46 -24.72 -11.39
C VAL A 705 1.07 -24.91 -12.00
N ARG A 706 0.88 -26.00 -12.75
CA ARG A 706 -0.37 -26.27 -13.48
C ARG A 706 -1.51 -26.73 -12.58
N GLN A 707 -1.17 -27.36 -11.46
CA GLN A 707 -2.09 -27.77 -10.40
C GLN A 707 -1.31 -28.28 -9.20
N GLY A 708 -1.93 -28.22 -8.02
CA GLY A 708 -1.40 -28.84 -6.82
C GLY A 708 -2.40 -28.86 -5.67
N ASN A 709 -2.18 -29.78 -4.73
CA ASN A 709 -2.94 -29.92 -3.49
C ASN A 709 -2.01 -30.44 -2.38
N LYS A 710 -2.57 -30.92 -1.27
CA LYS A 710 -1.81 -31.44 -0.12
C LYS A 710 -0.97 -32.69 -0.42
N ARG A 711 -1.19 -33.36 -1.55
CA ARG A 711 -0.62 -34.69 -1.87
C ARG A 711 0.06 -34.76 -3.23
N SER A 712 -0.19 -33.81 -4.13
CA SER A 712 0.46 -33.82 -5.43
C SER A 712 0.62 -32.42 -6.02
N ALA A 713 1.54 -32.29 -6.97
CA ALA A 713 1.67 -31.13 -7.83
C ALA A 713 2.19 -31.53 -9.23
N THR A 714 1.74 -30.78 -10.24
CA THR A 714 2.23 -30.85 -11.63
C THR A 714 2.77 -29.48 -12.01
N ILE A 715 4.01 -29.44 -12.50
CA ILE A 715 4.74 -28.20 -12.76
C ILE A 715 5.43 -28.31 -14.12
N SER A 716 5.39 -27.24 -14.90
CA SER A 716 6.21 -27.07 -16.11
C SER A 716 7.32 -26.05 -15.87
N LEU A 717 8.53 -26.40 -16.28
CA LEU A 717 9.72 -25.56 -16.19
C LEU A 717 10.33 -25.37 -17.57
N TYR A 718 10.70 -24.13 -17.92
CA TYR A 718 11.43 -23.83 -19.14
C TYR A 718 12.60 -22.90 -18.83
N ASN A 719 13.82 -23.35 -19.10
CA ASN A 719 15.03 -22.59 -18.83
C ASN A 719 15.57 -21.96 -20.11
N PHE A 720 15.50 -20.63 -20.20
CA PHE A 720 16.03 -19.85 -21.33
C PHE A 720 17.56 -19.70 -21.29
N GLY A 721 18.19 -19.97 -20.15
CA GLY A 721 19.63 -19.89 -19.96
C GLY A 721 20.31 -21.26 -19.95
N GLU A 722 21.50 -21.31 -19.36
CA GLU A 722 22.25 -22.56 -19.20
C GLU A 722 21.60 -23.53 -18.22
N SER A 723 21.78 -24.83 -18.46
CA SER A 723 21.29 -25.92 -17.61
C SER A 723 21.74 -25.70 -16.16
N ARG A 724 20.81 -25.84 -15.22
CA ARG A 724 21.08 -25.55 -13.79
C ARG A 724 20.24 -26.41 -12.86
N THR A 725 20.71 -26.53 -11.63
CA THR A 725 19.93 -27.11 -10.53
C THR A 725 19.10 -26.03 -9.87
N VAL A 726 17.78 -26.18 -9.85
CA VAL A 726 16.87 -25.30 -9.11
C VAL A 726 16.40 -26.00 -7.84
N THR A 727 16.05 -25.24 -6.81
CA THR A 727 15.41 -25.80 -5.61
C THR A 727 13.93 -25.46 -5.61
N MET A 728 13.10 -26.50 -5.60
CA MET A 728 11.68 -26.41 -5.33
C MET A 728 11.47 -26.55 -3.82
N GLN A 729 11.03 -25.48 -3.16
CA GLN A 729 10.67 -25.49 -1.75
C GLN A 729 9.17 -25.77 -1.61
N THR A 730 8.80 -26.85 -0.92
CA THR A 730 7.40 -27.27 -0.75
C THR A 730 6.70 -26.48 0.35
N TRP A 731 5.36 -26.38 0.29
CA TRP A 731 4.57 -25.69 1.30
C TRP A 731 3.23 -26.38 1.60
N LEU A 732 2.34 -26.54 0.62
CA LEU A 732 1.04 -27.20 0.87
C LEU A 732 1.16 -28.73 0.98
N LEU A 733 2.18 -29.33 0.38
CA LEU A 733 2.42 -30.78 0.42
C LEU A 733 2.65 -31.24 1.87
N GLU A 734 1.85 -32.22 2.32
CA GLU A 734 1.96 -32.77 3.66
C GLU A 734 3.22 -33.66 3.83
N PRO A 735 3.80 -33.77 5.04
CA PRO A 735 4.91 -34.69 5.28
C PRO A 735 4.59 -36.12 4.81
N GLY A 736 5.55 -36.76 4.14
CA GLY A 736 5.36 -38.10 3.56
C GLY A 736 6.48 -38.54 2.63
N VAL A 737 6.30 -39.74 2.08
CA VAL A 737 7.12 -40.31 1.01
C VAL A 737 6.44 -40.05 -0.32
N TYR A 738 7.17 -39.48 -1.27
CA TYR A 738 6.66 -39.04 -2.55
C TYR A 738 7.42 -39.67 -3.70
N ARG A 739 6.70 -39.95 -4.79
CA ARG A 739 7.27 -40.21 -6.10
C ARG A 739 7.46 -38.87 -6.81
N LEU A 740 8.68 -38.61 -7.26
CA LEU A 740 9.02 -37.46 -8.08
C LEU A 740 9.42 -37.96 -9.47
N CYS A 741 8.71 -37.51 -10.50
CA CYS A 741 9.04 -37.76 -11.89
C CYS A 741 9.40 -36.44 -12.57
N THR A 742 10.39 -36.48 -13.46
CA THR A 742 10.71 -35.38 -14.39
C THR A 742 10.91 -35.93 -15.79
N GLY A 743 10.66 -35.12 -16.82
CA GLY A 743 10.96 -35.46 -18.20
C GLY A 743 10.55 -34.35 -19.16
N SER A 744 10.78 -34.55 -20.45
CA SER A 744 10.46 -33.57 -21.48
C SER A 744 8.96 -33.57 -21.79
N ASP A 745 8.39 -32.39 -21.94
CA ASP A 745 7.02 -32.13 -22.39
C ASP A 745 7.12 -31.45 -23.76
N ASN A 746 6.79 -32.19 -24.82
CA ASN A 746 7.00 -31.74 -26.20
C ASN A 746 5.73 -31.10 -26.80
N ASN A 747 4.60 -31.15 -26.10
CA ASN A 747 3.30 -30.67 -26.59
C ASN A 747 2.65 -29.59 -25.70
N ASP A 748 3.29 -29.18 -24.60
CA ASP A 748 2.85 -28.17 -23.63
C ASP A 748 1.55 -28.53 -22.88
N ASP A 749 1.26 -29.82 -22.72
CA ASP A 749 0.10 -30.32 -21.97
C ASP A 749 0.38 -30.54 -20.47
N GLY A 750 1.63 -30.40 -20.05
CA GLY A 750 2.06 -30.59 -18.66
C GLY A 750 2.35 -32.03 -18.27
N GLN A 751 2.32 -32.97 -19.23
CA GLN A 751 2.69 -34.37 -19.04
C GLN A 751 4.11 -34.66 -19.54
N ILE A 752 4.66 -35.78 -19.08
CA ILE A 752 5.98 -36.24 -19.50
C ILE A 752 5.83 -37.13 -20.75
N ASP A 753 6.37 -36.70 -21.88
CA ASP A 753 6.39 -37.45 -23.13
C ASP A 753 7.63 -38.35 -23.24
N THR A 754 8.81 -37.79 -22.95
CA THR A 754 10.10 -38.45 -23.14
C THR A 754 11.06 -38.16 -21.98
N ASP A 755 12.20 -38.86 -21.96
CA ASP A 755 13.29 -38.65 -20.99
C ASP A 755 12.84 -38.78 -19.52
N ARG A 756 11.83 -39.62 -19.26
CA ARG A 756 11.27 -39.80 -17.92
C ARG A 756 12.31 -40.34 -16.96
N THR A 757 12.54 -39.59 -15.88
CA THR A 757 13.25 -40.04 -14.70
C THR A 757 12.28 -40.14 -13.52
N GLU A 758 12.53 -41.07 -12.61
CA GLU A 758 11.72 -41.29 -11.42
C GLU A 758 12.63 -41.51 -10.22
N ARG A 759 12.30 -40.87 -9.10
CA ARG A 759 12.93 -41.16 -7.81
C ARG A 759 11.97 -40.92 -6.64
N THR A 760 12.28 -41.51 -5.51
CA THR A 760 11.57 -41.24 -4.25
C THR A 760 12.19 -40.04 -3.53
N VAL A 761 11.36 -39.15 -2.99
CA VAL A 761 11.76 -38.08 -2.08
C VAL A 761 10.97 -38.18 -0.79
N VAL A 762 11.59 -37.80 0.34
CA VAL A 762 10.95 -37.82 1.66
C VAL A 762 10.81 -36.39 2.13
N LEU A 763 9.56 -35.94 2.30
CA LEU A 763 9.23 -34.67 2.92
C LEU A 763 9.00 -34.93 4.42
N LYS A 764 9.90 -34.41 5.26
CA LYS A 764 9.86 -34.58 6.71
C LYS A 764 9.01 -33.50 7.39
N GLU A 765 8.99 -32.32 6.80
CA GLU A 765 8.39 -31.10 7.32
C GLU A 765 7.45 -30.54 6.26
N ARG A 766 6.68 -29.51 6.60
CA ARG A 766 5.85 -28.80 5.61
C ARG A 766 6.74 -28.15 4.53
N ALA A 767 7.77 -27.45 4.98
CA ALA A 767 8.76 -26.82 4.12
C ALA A 767 9.97 -27.73 3.94
N ASN A 768 10.12 -28.32 2.76
CA ASN A 768 11.30 -29.08 2.39
C ASN A 768 11.86 -28.62 1.05
N GLN A 769 13.16 -28.84 0.86
CA GLN A 769 13.87 -28.47 -0.35
C GLN A 769 14.08 -29.70 -1.24
N VAL A 770 13.55 -29.63 -2.46
CA VAL A 770 13.70 -30.66 -3.49
C VAL A 770 14.53 -30.10 -4.64
N GLN A 771 15.69 -30.69 -4.92
CA GLN A 771 16.58 -30.24 -5.99
C GLN A 771 16.14 -30.83 -7.34
N LEU A 772 16.00 -29.99 -8.37
CA LEU A 772 15.59 -30.39 -9.72
C LEU A 772 16.67 -29.97 -10.72
N GLN A 773 17.07 -30.87 -11.62
CA GLN A 773 17.95 -30.54 -12.74
C GLN A 773 17.11 -30.09 -13.93
N VAL A 774 17.28 -28.84 -14.37
CA VAL A 774 16.50 -28.24 -15.45
C VAL A 774 17.40 -28.02 -16.67
N PRO A 775 17.13 -28.71 -17.79
CA PRO A 775 17.90 -28.55 -19.02
C PRO A 775 17.67 -27.18 -19.68
N ALA A 776 18.68 -26.68 -20.40
CA ALA A 776 18.55 -25.49 -21.24
C ALA A 776 17.64 -25.75 -22.45
N GLY A 777 16.78 -24.78 -22.78
CA GLY A 777 16.01 -24.73 -24.03
C GLY A 777 14.95 -25.82 -24.21
N LYS A 778 14.59 -26.56 -23.15
CA LYS A 778 13.59 -27.63 -23.19
C LYS A 778 12.51 -27.40 -22.14
N LEU A 779 11.26 -27.67 -22.52
CA LEU A 779 10.15 -27.72 -21.59
C LEU A 779 10.21 -29.03 -20.80
N GLN A 780 10.29 -28.92 -19.48
CA GLN A 780 10.35 -30.05 -18.56
C GLN A 780 9.05 -30.10 -17.74
N ALA A 781 8.36 -31.23 -17.77
CA ALA A 781 7.29 -31.54 -16.84
C ALA A 781 7.85 -32.19 -15.57
N VAL A 782 7.31 -31.80 -14.42
CA VAL A 782 7.63 -32.32 -13.09
C VAL A 782 6.33 -32.73 -12.42
N THR A 783 6.27 -33.97 -11.96
CA THR A 783 5.16 -34.46 -11.14
C THR A 783 5.67 -34.97 -9.80
N ILE A 784 5.00 -34.57 -8.72
CA ILE A 784 5.27 -35.07 -7.37
C ILE A 784 3.96 -35.61 -6.80
N GLU A 785 3.96 -36.83 -6.30
CA GLU A 785 2.77 -37.53 -5.82
C GLU A 785 3.06 -38.32 -4.55
N GLN A 786 2.23 -38.14 -3.52
CA GLN A 786 2.41 -38.78 -2.23
C GLN A 786 2.11 -40.29 -2.35
N LEU A 787 3.12 -41.12 -2.10
CA LEU A 787 2.98 -42.57 -2.01
C LEU A 787 2.52 -42.99 -0.62
N LYS A 788 3.02 -42.32 0.42
CA LYS A 788 2.72 -42.64 1.81
C LYS A 788 2.77 -41.38 2.67
N ALA A 789 1.68 -41.06 3.35
CA ALA A 789 1.66 -39.97 4.33
C ALA A 789 2.46 -40.34 5.58
N HIS A 790 3.14 -39.36 6.17
CA HIS A 790 3.66 -39.48 7.53
C HIS A 790 2.55 -39.19 8.55
N PRO A 791 2.67 -39.68 9.80
CA PRO A 791 1.75 -39.31 10.86
C PRO A 791 1.70 -37.79 11.04
N LYS A 792 0.51 -37.24 11.24
CA LYS A 792 0.36 -35.83 11.62
C LYS A 792 1.05 -35.62 12.96
N THR A 793 1.92 -34.63 13.02
CA THR A 793 2.56 -34.21 14.26
C THR A 793 1.60 -33.33 15.06
N GLY A 794 1.64 -33.48 16.39
CA GLY A 794 0.93 -32.60 17.32
C GLY A 794 1.67 -31.26 17.50
N PRO A 795 1.45 -30.55 18.61
CA PRO A 795 2.27 -29.41 19.01
C PRO A 795 3.77 -29.72 18.98
N LEU A 796 4.58 -28.79 18.46
CA LEU A 796 6.03 -28.91 18.26
C LEU A 796 6.78 -27.72 18.87
N ALA A 797 7.99 -27.98 19.34
CA ALA A 797 8.93 -26.90 19.67
C ALA A 797 9.58 -26.40 18.36
N ASP A 798 10.24 -25.25 18.40
CA ASP A 798 10.99 -24.78 17.22
C ASP A 798 12.14 -23.88 17.66
N VAL A 799 13.35 -24.43 17.73
CA VAL A 799 14.53 -23.64 18.07
C VAL A 799 14.97 -22.85 16.85
N ALA A 800 15.27 -21.58 17.03
CA ALA A 800 15.55 -20.71 15.91
C ALA A 800 16.64 -19.69 16.25
N LEU A 801 17.42 -19.33 15.23
CA LEU A 801 18.32 -18.18 15.27
C LEU A 801 18.53 -17.62 13.87
N SER A 802 18.87 -16.34 13.81
CA SER A 802 19.24 -15.61 12.60
C SER A 802 20.67 -15.06 12.71
N ASP A 803 21.16 -14.50 11.61
CA ASP A 803 22.43 -13.77 11.59
C ASP A 803 22.47 -12.56 12.54
N ARG A 804 21.31 -11.96 12.81
CA ARG A 804 21.16 -10.82 13.75
C ARG A 804 21.26 -11.23 15.21
N ASP A 805 21.13 -12.52 15.51
CA ASP A 805 21.21 -13.07 16.86
C ASP A 805 22.65 -13.38 17.31
N ILE A 806 23.62 -13.17 16.42
CA ILE A 806 25.04 -13.38 16.69
C ILE A 806 25.74 -12.02 16.77
N SER A 807 26.33 -11.72 17.92
CA SER A 807 27.12 -10.50 18.12
C SER A 807 28.44 -10.81 18.82
N ILE A 808 29.43 -9.94 18.65
CA ILE A 808 30.74 -10.06 19.30
C ILE A 808 30.99 -8.81 20.16
N ASP A 809 31.25 -9.00 21.45
CA ASP A 809 31.72 -7.96 22.37
C ASP A 809 32.92 -8.49 23.17
N LYS A 810 34.00 -7.71 23.28
CA LYS A 810 35.21 -8.04 24.08
C LYS A 810 35.68 -9.50 23.94
N GLU A 811 35.84 -9.98 22.71
CA GLU A 811 36.25 -11.36 22.39
C GLU A 811 35.26 -12.47 22.81
N GLN A 812 34.04 -12.12 23.20
CA GLN A 812 32.94 -13.06 23.44
C GLN A 812 31.94 -12.98 22.31
N LEU A 813 31.61 -14.15 21.77
CA LEU A 813 30.52 -14.32 20.84
C LEU A 813 29.24 -14.63 21.62
N HIS A 814 28.25 -13.76 21.50
CA HIS A 814 26.92 -13.88 22.09
C HIS A 814 25.97 -14.45 21.05
N VAL A 815 25.27 -15.53 21.41
CA VAL A 815 24.24 -16.15 20.57
C VAL A 815 22.92 -16.10 21.31
N LYS A 816 21.93 -15.43 20.73
CA LYS A 816 20.53 -15.53 21.16
C LYS A 816 19.88 -16.72 20.44
N VAL A 817 19.29 -17.64 21.20
CA VAL A 817 18.57 -18.79 20.66
C VAL A 817 17.14 -18.71 21.14
N HIS A 818 16.19 -18.82 20.22
CA HIS A 818 14.77 -18.61 20.47
C HIS A 818 14.02 -19.93 20.46
N ASN A 819 12.83 -19.94 21.05
CA ASN A 819 11.81 -20.95 20.75
C ASN A 819 10.59 -20.25 20.15
N VAL A 820 10.27 -20.55 18.90
CA VAL A 820 9.13 -19.97 18.16
C VAL A 820 8.02 -20.99 17.86
N GLY A 821 8.11 -22.18 18.46
CA GLY A 821 7.10 -23.22 18.40
C GLY A 821 5.99 -23.05 19.46
N ASN A 822 5.20 -24.10 19.68
CA ASN A 822 4.13 -24.12 20.69
C ASN A 822 4.35 -25.15 21.82
N VAL A 823 5.52 -25.80 21.85
CA VAL A 823 6.02 -26.66 22.94
C VAL A 823 7.37 -26.16 23.43
N ALA A 824 7.68 -26.35 24.72
CA ALA A 824 9.00 -26.01 25.27
C ALA A 824 10.12 -26.79 24.58
N ALA A 825 11.17 -26.07 24.15
CA ALA A 825 12.39 -26.65 23.59
C ALA A 825 13.33 -27.03 24.73
N ARG A 826 13.74 -28.30 24.81
CA ARG A 826 14.50 -28.87 25.93
C ARG A 826 15.82 -29.46 25.45
N ASN A 827 16.84 -29.38 26.31
CA ASN A 827 18.18 -29.90 26.05
C ASN A 827 18.77 -29.39 24.72
N VAL A 828 18.56 -28.11 24.42
CA VAL A 828 19.02 -27.49 23.17
C VAL A 828 20.53 -27.42 23.18
N THR A 829 21.16 -28.00 22.17
CA THR A 829 22.61 -27.93 21.97
C THR A 829 22.92 -26.77 21.03
N VAL A 830 23.83 -25.89 21.44
CA VAL A 830 24.31 -24.75 20.65
C VAL A 830 25.77 -24.98 20.31
N GLU A 831 26.10 -25.05 19.03
CA GLU A 831 27.45 -25.35 18.56
C GLU A 831 28.04 -24.21 17.76
N LEU A 832 29.28 -23.84 18.08
CA LEU A 832 30.06 -22.86 17.33
C LEU A 832 30.97 -23.59 16.34
N TRP A 833 30.95 -23.16 15.08
CA TRP A 833 31.69 -23.76 13.97
C TRP A 833 32.53 -22.70 13.23
N SER A 834 33.72 -23.12 12.80
CA SER A 834 34.57 -22.38 11.85
C SER A 834 34.80 -23.27 10.64
N GLY A 835 34.18 -22.93 9.51
CA GLY A 835 34.07 -23.84 8.37
C GLY A 835 33.43 -25.18 8.79
N ASN A 836 34.17 -26.28 8.61
CA ASN A 836 33.73 -27.63 8.99
C ASN A 836 34.26 -28.11 10.34
N LYS A 837 34.92 -27.24 11.12
CA LYS A 837 35.44 -27.60 12.44
C LYS A 837 34.53 -27.06 13.53
N LYS A 838 34.00 -27.96 14.37
CA LYS A 838 33.35 -27.60 15.63
C LYS A 838 34.40 -27.03 16.58
N ILE A 839 34.18 -25.81 17.04
CA ILE A 839 35.08 -25.07 17.93
C ILE A 839 34.66 -25.25 19.38
N SER A 840 33.35 -25.11 19.66
CA SER A 840 32.82 -25.20 21.02
C SER A 840 31.34 -25.60 20.98
N SER A 841 30.80 -25.98 22.14
CA SER A 841 29.37 -26.21 22.32
C SER A 841 28.91 -25.84 23.72
N ALA A 842 27.66 -25.41 23.82
CA ALA A 842 26.95 -25.18 25.07
C ALA A 842 25.60 -25.90 25.04
N LYS A 843 24.94 -25.93 26.19
CA LYS A 843 23.59 -26.46 26.35
C LYS A 843 22.68 -25.45 27.00
N ILE A 844 21.46 -25.35 26.49
CA ILE A 844 20.34 -24.63 27.11
C ILE A 844 19.36 -25.69 27.61
N THR A 845 19.02 -25.63 28.90
CA THR A 845 18.19 -26.67 29.54
C THR A 845 16.78 -26.66 28.99
N GLU A 846 16.15 -25.49 28.93
CA GLU A 846 14.80 -25.31 28.40
C GLU A 846 14.64 -23.87 27.90
N ILE A 847 13.87 -23.70 26.83
CA ILE A 847 13.31 -22.42 26.38
C ILE A 847 11.80 -22.62 26.26
N ALA A 848 11.03 -21.90 27.08
CA ALA A 848 9.57 -21.96 27.06
C ALA A 848 9.00 -21.60 25.68
N ALA A 849 7.83 -22.13 25.32
CA ALA A 849 7.11 -21.68 24.13
C ALA A 849 6.43 -20.32 24.37
N PRO A 850 6.35 -19.42 23.37
CA PRO A 850 5.67 -18.13 23.45
C PRO A 850 4.14 -18.27 23.36
N ASN A 851 3.56 -19.21 24.11
CA ASN A 851 2.13 -19.50 24.12
C ASN A 851 1.30 -18.36 24.72
N ASP A 852 1.92 -17.43 25.44
CA ASP A 852 1.33 -16.18 25.92
C ASP A 852 1.62 -14.97 25.01
N LEU A 853 2.04 -15.23 23.77
CA LEU A 853 2.42 -14.23 22.76
C LEU A 853 3.61 -13.36 23.16
N THR A 854 4.32 -13.72 24.24
CA THR A 854 5.55 -13.07 24.66
C THR A 854 6.73 -13.87 24.12
N PRO A 855 7.63 -13.28 23.32
CA PRO A 855 8.73 -14.02 22.73
C PRO A 855 9.70 -14.59 23.78
N ARG A 856 10.36 -15.70 23.46
CA ARG A 856 11.12 -16.53 24.40
C ARG A 856 12.48 -16.92 23.82
N TRP A 857 13.53 -16.61 24.56
CA TRP A 857 14.90 -16.89 24.14
C TRP A 857 15.84 -17.05 25.33
N GLU A 858 16.98 -17.66 25.07
CA GLU A 858 18.11 -17.76 25.98
C GLU A 858 19.39 -17.31 25.29
N THR A 859 20.38 -16.83 26.05
CA THR A 859 21.66 -16.37 25.48
C THR A 859 22.80 -17.28 25.90
N THR A 860 23.51 -17.81 24.92
CA THR A 860 24.76 -18.55 25.10
C THR A 860 25.96 -17.67 24.77
N ARG A 861 27.09 -17.89 25.46
CA ARG A 861 28.35 -17.16 25.22
C ARG A 861 29.47 -18.13 24.88
N PHE A 862 30.29 -17.76 23.91
CA PHE A 862 31.49 -18.50 23.52
C PHE A 862 32.71 -17.57 23.57
N LYS A 863 33.81 -18.07 24.12
CA LYS A 863 35.10 -17.37 24.03
C LYS A 863 35.67 -17.56 22.62
N LEU A 864 36.04 -16.47 21.96
CA LEU A 864 36.77 -16.52 20.68
C LEU A 864 38.27 -16.56 20.95
N GLU A 865 39.01 -17.41 20.22
CA GLU A 865 40.47 -17.39 20.23
C GLU A 865 40.99 -16.21 19.39
N SER A 866 42.17 -15.66 19.74
CA SER A 866 42.79 -14.58 18.95
C SER A 866 42.98 -15.01 17.49
N GLY A 867 42.40 -14.25 16.55
CA GLY A 867 42.39 -14.56 15.12
C GLY A 867 41.08 -15.14 14.58
N MET A 868 40.17 -15.63 15.44
CA MET A 868 38.84 -16.10 14.99
C MET A 868 37.90 -14.96 14.60
N ALA A 869 38.05 -13.76 15.17
CA ALA A 869 37.16 -12.62 14.89
C ALA A 869 37.16 -12.20 13.40
N THR A 870 38.20 -12.56 12.64
CA THR A 870 38.31 -12.28 11.20
C THR A 870 37.80 -13.40 10.29
N ALA A 871 37.55 -14.61 10.82
CA ALA A 871 37.06 -15.75 10.05
C ALA A 871 35.52 -15.84 10.13
N PRO A 872 34.83 -16.30 9.07
CA PRO A 872 33.39 -16.55 9.14
C PRO A 872 33.10 -17.68 10.12
N VAL A 873 32.29 -17.39 11.14
CA VAL A 873 31.81 -18.37 12.11
C VAL A 873 30.34 -18.67 11.86
N SER A 874 29.92 -19.90 12.11
CA SER A 874 28.51 -20.29 12.08
C SER A 874 28.10 -20.91 13.40
N VAL A 875 26.84 -20.70 13.75
CA VAL A 875 26.22 -21.30 14.92
C VAL A 875 25.16 -22.27 14.43
N ARG A 876 25.17 -23.47 15.00
CA ARG A 876 24.16 -24.50 14.75
C ARG A 876 23.46 -24.83 16.04
N VAL A 877 22.14 -24.94 15.99
CA VAL A 877 21.32 -25.39 17.11
C VAL A 877 20.60 -26.67 16.74
N TRP A 878 20.33 -27.53 17.72
CA TRP A 878 19.49 -28.70 17.54
C TRP A 878 19.03 -29.25 18.90
N MET A 879 17.93 -29.99 18.89
CA MET A 879 17.44 -30.79 20.02
C MET A 879 16.99 -32.18 19.54
N ASP A 880 16.77 -33.10 20.50
CA ASP A 880 16.26 -34.45 20.23
C ASP A 880 14.73 -34.46 19.98
N GLN A 881 14.04 -33.37 20.34
CA GLN A 881 12.60 -33.21 20.10
C GLN A 881 12.34 -32.90 18.61
N PRO A 882 11.21 -33.36 18.04
CA PRO A 882 10.78 -32.90 16.72
C PRO A 882 10.49 -31.40 16.73
N GLU A 883 10.80 -30.75 15.60
CA GLU A 883 10.73 -29.29 15.43
C GLU A 883 9.80 -28.93 14.27
N ILE A 884 9.28 -27.69 14.24
CA ILE A 884 8.44 -27.23 13.12
C ILE A 884 9.28 -27.21 11.84
N THR A 885 10.48 -26.64 11.93
CA THR A 885 11.45 -26.72 10.85
C THR A 885 12.89 -26.75 11.34
N THR A 886 13.74 -27.42 10.58
CA THR A 886 15.20 -27.41 10.80
C THR A 886 15.91 -26.37 9.94
N LEU A 887 15.19 -25.62 9.08
CA LEU A 887 15.77 -24.64 8.15
C LEU A 887 16.27 -23.36 8.84
N ASN A 888 15.85 -23.11 10.07
CA ASN A 888 16.25 -21.98 10.92
C ASN A 888 17.26 -22.37 12.01
N ASN A 889 17.83 -23.58 11.95
CA ASN A 889 18.79 -24.08 12.93
C ASN A 889 20.23 -23.64 12.70
N THR A 890 20.50 -22.82 11.69
CA THR A 890 21.86 -22.38 11.36
C THR A 890 21.89 -20.92 10.98
N ALA A 891 22.76 -20.16 11.64
CA ALA A 891 23.09 -18.79 11.30
C ALA A 891 24.60 -18.60 11.16
N SER A 892 25.00 -17.61 10.38
CA SER A 892 26.41 -17.29 10.16
C SER A 892 26.67 -15.83 10.46
N TYR A 893 27.79 -15.56 11.12
CA TYR A 893 28.32 -14.22 11.34
C TYR A 893 29.54 -14.00 10.46
N ARG A 894 29.57 -12.85 9.77
CA ARG A 894 30.75 -12.33 9.10
C ARG A 894 31.06 -10.97 9.67
N SER A 895 32.29 -10.76 10.14
CA SER A 895 32.78 -9.41 10.44
C SER A 895 32.72 -8.61 9.14
N THR A 896 31.78 -7.67 9.07
CA THR A 896 31.80 -6.63 8.03
C THR A 896 33.02 -5.76 8.31
N LYS A 897 33.95 -5.68 7.34
CA LYS A 897 34.98 -4.65 7.33
C LYS A 897 34.39 -3.32 6.92
#